data_AF-A0A1N6ZER6-F1
#
_entry.id   AF-A0A1N6ZER6-F1
#
_cell.length_a   1.000
_cell.length_b   1.000
_cell.length_c   1.000
_cell.angle_alpha   90.00
_cell.angle_beta   90.00
_cell.angle_gamma   90.00
#
_symmetry.space_group_name_H-M   'P 1'
#
loop_
_entity.id
_entity.type
_entity.pdbx_description
1 polymer ?
#
loop_
_entity_poly.entity_id
_entity_poly.type
_entity_poly.pdbx_seq_one_letter_code
_entity_poly.pdbx_strand_id
1 'polypeptide(L)'
;MSGKPAARQGDATLCPLPGHGNSPIATGSPDVLIDGLPAARMGDTTACGAALNGNVIPNLLINGQPAVVLGSLGSHGNVVVGGSGTVIIGNSAAGASSSVSTSSTSDASAGAAATSTPAATQALRTAESRLASSQSESFDQDAALEEAPFEEEEEEEELIAESRQAITLRVGFFFDGTGDNADNIARGNQCRASQLGLDSQDAQNLLDHCLPHQMDPMSSYGRERTNIAKLFDFYMDDSARLLEKHERKAMLRVYIEGVGTEAGQPDKIFPDMALGRGRNGVLEKFEYSITQLSELIDVFAKTNPQCSVSKIEIDIFGFSRGAAASRHFVNDLRRGRSSQLAQTLRGEESLAMDFDWRFGHGVRVNLIGLFDTVAAIGTFSDGWDVHDDRNGDIRLHLAPDSAPTVIHLVAGDEYRHNYSLNSTRPGFKDIVIPGAHGDIGGSYPAVAEEHLFLTRPFIDIVDERLRKEESLAWRRAEQALAEWRQRGLLDPWQPEGRLYIDCWEVLSNLREARPSKAVYAQIKLERRVRGEYGRITLRLMHALARDAGAPFKALEEHDPQNAIPASLTLISDKLLAYARGQSALNLSPEEITLLKAHYLHQSAHWNIYPGESGAMTAHFVNRPAKDNKRAIHANKAEGVFQP
;
A
#
# COMPACT_ATOMS: atom_id res chain seq x y z
N MET A 1 9.06 22.80 -0.25
CA MET A 1 8.31 24.03 0.09
C MET A 1 6.84 23.68 0.18
N SER A 2 6.18 23.94 1.31
CA SER A 2 4.77 23.56 1.57
C SER A 2 3.85 24.70 1.13
N GLY A 3 3.44 24.69 -0.15
CA GLY A 3 2.45 25.63 -0.66
C GLY A 3 1.46 24.94 -1.59
N LYS A 4 0.25 25.49 -1.68
CA LYS A 4 -0.86 24.95 -2.47
C LYS A 4 -1.25 25.91 -3.60
N PRO A 5 -1.65 25.41 -4.78
CA PRO A 5 -2.21 26.22 -5.86
C PRO A 5 -3.31 27.18 -5.38
N ALA A 6 -3.23 28.45 -5.75
CA ALA A 6 -4.27 29.43 -5.45
C ALA A 6 -5.53 29.17 -6.31
N ALA A 7 -6.71 29.17 -5.70
CA ALA A 7 -7.97 28.93 -6.40
C ALA A 7 -8.55 30.24 -6.98
N ARG A 8 -9.29 30.11 -8.07
CA ARG A 8 -9.87 31.21 -8.84
C ARG A 8 -11.32 30.92 -9.20
N GLN A 9 -12.07 31.95 -9.54
CA GLN A 9 -13.39 31.80 -10.15
C GLN A 9 -13.28 30.94 -11.42
N GLY A 10 -14.14 29.92 -11.52
CA GLY A 10 -14.13 28.92 -12.60
C GLY A 10 -13.39 27.63 -12.26
N ASP A 11 -12.52 27.61 -11.24
CA ASP A 11 -11.83 26.38 -10.83
C ASP A 11 -12.85 25.36 -10.24
N ALA A 12 -12.64 24.09 -10.55
CA ALA A 12 -13.59 23.01 -10.23
C ALA A 12 -13.66 22.72 -8.72
N THR A 13 -14.87 22.41 -8.24
CA THR A 13 -15.07 21.83 -6.90
C THR A 13 -15.91 20.56 -6.98
N LEU A 14 -15.63 19.57 -6.16
CA LEU A 14 -16.40 18.32 -6.10
C LEU A 14 -17.30 18.33 -4.89
N CYS A 15 -18.62 18.41 -5.11
CA CYS A 15 -19.61 18.41 -4.06
C CYS A 15 -20.15 16.99 -3.80
N PRO A 16 -20.12 16.50 -2.54
CA PRO A 16 -20.58 15.16 -2.20
C PRO A 16 -22.12 15.04 -2.12
N LEU A 17 -22.86 16.17 -2.16
CA LEU A 17 -24.32 16.13 -2.15
C LEU A 17 -24.87 15.53 -3.46
N PRO A 18 -25.80 14.55 -3.38
CA PRO A 18 -26.39 13.93 -4.57
C PRO A 18 -26.99 14.97 -5.53
N GLY A 19 -26.57 14.93 -6.79
CA GLY A 19 -27.05 15.85 -7.83
C GLY A 19 -26.24 17.15 -8.00
N HIS A 20 -25.26 17.44 -7.12
CA HIS A 20 -24.43 18.65 -7.22
C HIS A 20 -23.12 18.40 -8.01
N GLY A 21 -22.48 17.24 -7.82
CA GLY A 21 -21.34 16.79 -8.64
C GLY A 21 -20.20 17.81 -8.75
N ASN A 22 -19.63 17.94 -9.96
CA ASN A 22 -18.63 18.97 -10.26
C ASN A 22 -19.30 20.34 -10.41
N SER A 23 -18.96 21.26 -9.53
CA SER A 23 -19.50 22.61 -9.46
C SER A 23 -18.36 23.62 -9.37
N PRO A 24 -18.13 24.47 -10.39
CA PRO A 24 -17.04 25.43 -10.35
C PRO A 24 -17.28 26.52 -9.30
N ILE A 25 -16.20 27.19 -8.88
CA ILE A 25 -16.28 28.40 -8.05
C ILE A 25 -16.97 29.50 -8.87
N ALA A 26 -18.10 30.00 -8.36
CA ALA A 26 -18.99 30.91 -9.07
C ALA A 26 -18.67 32.40 -8.83
N THR A 27 -18.10 32.76 -7.67
CA THR A 27 -17.69 34.14 -7.36
C THR A 27 -16.22 34.22 -6.97
N GLY A 28 -15.64 35.41 -7.09
CA GLY A 28 -14.25 35.68 -6.74
C GLY A 28 -14.03 37.15 -6.41
N SER A 29 -12.77 37.54 -6.20
CA SER A 29 -12.37 38.92 -5.97
C SER A 29 -12.78 39.86 -7.12
N PRO A 30 -13.29 41.07 -6.84
CA PRO A 30 -13.65 42.03 -7.88
C PRO A 30 -12.44 42.66 -8.60
N ASP A 31 -11.25 42.60 -8.01
CA ASP A 31 -10.08 43.36 -8.45
C ASP A 31 -8.73 42.63 -8.32
N VAL A 32 -8.66 41.52 -7.59
CA VAL A 32 -7.45 40.68 -7.50
C VAL A 32 -7.57 39.50 -8.44
N LEU A 33 -6.71 39.48 -9.46
CA LEU A 33 -6.66 38.42 -10.46
C LEU A 33 -5.44 37.51 -10.23
N ILE A 34 -5.63 36.20 -10.41
CA ILE A 34 -4.57 35.20 -10.48
C ILE A 34 -4.69 34.53 -11.84
N ASP A 35 -3.62 34.57 -12.64
CA ASP A 35 -3.62 34.17 -14.06
C ASP A 35 -4.77 34.75 -14.88
N GLY A 36 -5.15 36.01 -14.60
CA GLY A 36 -6.21 36.71 -15.31
C GLY A 36 -7.65 36.35 -14.88
N LEU A 37 -7.84 35.46 -13.91
CA LEU A 37 -9.15 35.13 -13.35
C LEU A 37 -9.30 35.66 -11.91
N PRO A 38 -10.51 36.09 -11.48
CA PRO A 38 -10.77 36.50 -10.10
C PRO A 38 -10.30 35.50 -9.06
N ALA A 39 -9.48 35.93 -8.10
CA ALA A 39 -8.99 35.07 -7.04
C ALA A 39 -10.12 34.66 -6.08
N ALA A 40 -10.21 33.39 -5.72
CA ALA A 40 -11.25 32.88 -4.82
C ALA A 40 -10.87 33.12 -3.35
N ARG A 41 -11.87 33.49 -2.54
CA ARG A 41 -11.71 33.89 -1.14
C ARG A 41 -12.75 33.22 -0.26
N MET A 42 -12.48 33.18 1.04
CA MET A 42 -13.43 32.67 2.02
C MET A 42 -14.74 33.47 1.94
N GLY A 43 -15.86 32.76 1.75
CA GLY A 43 -17.19 33.32 1.56
C GLY A 43 -17.65 33.34 0.11
N ASP A 44 -16.74 33.18 -0.87
CA ASP A 44 -17.13 33.02 -2.27
C ASP A 44 -17.92 31.72 -2.48
N THR A 45 -18.90 31.77 -3.39
CA THR A 45 -19.84 30.67 -3.59
C THR A 45 -19.43 29.80 -4.78
N THR A 46 -19.84 28.54 -4.74
CA THR A 46 -19.76 27.61 -5.88
C THR A 46 -21.06 27.56 -6.65
N ALA A 47 -21.05 27.01 -7.86
CA ALA A 47 -22.24 26.89 -8.71
C ALA A 47 -23.38 26.09 -8.04
N CYS A 48 -23.07 25.23 -7.07
CA CYS A 48 -24.08 24.50 -6.28
C CYS A 48 -24.59 25.27 -5.04
N GLY A 49 -24.19 26.52 -4.86
CA GLY A 49 -24.60 27.39 -3.75
C GLY A 49 -23.76 27.25 -2.47
N ALA A 50 -22.79 26.33 -2.42
CA ALA A 50 -21.93 26.17 -1.24
C ALA A 50 -20.97 27.37 -1.12
N ALA A 51 -20.92 27.99 0.06
CA ALA A 51 -19.92 29.00 0.41
C ALA A 51 -18.60 28.34 0.85
N LEU A 52 -17.46 28.82 0.35
CA LEU A 52 -16.11 28.37 0.71
C LEU A 52 -15.73 28.87 2.10
N ASN A 53 -15.56 27.96 3.07
CA ASN A 53 -15.44 28.32 4.49
C ASN A 53 -14.43 27.47 5.29
N GLY A 54 -13.84 26.43 4.71
CA GLY A 54 -12.90 25.54 5.39
C GLY A 54 -11.57 25.39 4.63
N ASN A 55 -10.50 25.02 5.34
CA ASN A 55 -9.16 24.81 4.76
C ASN A 55 -8.66 25.95 3.84
N VAL A 56 -9.06 27.19 4.13
CA VAL A 56 -8.54 28.41 3.50
C VAL A 56 -7.21 28.81 4.17
N ILE A 57 -6.46 29.74 3.57
CA ILE A 57 -5.21 30.26 4.12
C ILE A 57 -5.49 31.54 4.91
N PRO A 58 -5.57 31.49 6.25
CA PRO A 58 -6.00 32.65 7.06
C PRO A 58 -4.97 33.78 7.08
N ASN A 59 -3.70 33.47 6.80
CA ASN A 59 -2.59 34.41 6.88
C ASN A 59 -2.36 35.18 5.57
N LEU A 60 -3.03 34.82 4.47
CA LEU A 60 -3.00 35.55 3.21
C LEU A 60 -4.42 36.03 2.91
N LEU A 61 -4.62 37.34 3.00
CA LEU A 61 -5.92 37.97 2.81
C LEU A 61 -6.01 38.60 1.42
N ILE A 62 -7.08 38.30 0.70
CA ILE A 62 -7.44 38.93 -0.57
C ILE A 62 -8.73 39.71 -0.29
N ASN A 63 -8.71 41.03 -0.47
CA ASN A 63 -9.77 41.95 -0.03
C ASN A 63 -10.24 41.72 1.43
N GLY A 64 -9.31 41.41 2.33
CA GLY A 64 -9.63 41.19 3.75
C GLY A 64 -10.23 39.82 4.08
N GLN A 65 -10.38 38.92 3.10
CA GLN A 65 -10.85 37.55 3.31
C GLN A 65 -9.71 36.54 3.07
N PRO A 66 -9.62 35.46 3.87
CA PRO A 66 -8.65 34.39 3.63
C PRO A 66 -8.68 33.84 2.21
N ALA A 67 -7.49 33.60 1.63
CA ALA A 67 -7.38 33.05 0.29
C ALA A 67 -7.78 31.57 0.23
N VAL A 68 -8.49 31.21 -0.84
CA VAL A 68 -8.87 29.82 -1.13
C VAL A 68 -7.77 29.19 -1.98
N VAL A 69 -7.44 27.93 -1.69
CA VAL A 69 -6.42 27.15 -2.40
C VAL A 69 -6.98 25.78 -2.78
N LEU A 70 -6.25 25.04 -3.60
CA LEU A 70 -6.55 23.64 -3.88
C LEU A 70 -6.62 22.84 -2.55
N GLY A 71 -7.73 22.13 -2.35
CA GLY A 71 -8.07 21.42 -1.12
C GLY A 71 -8.81 22.24 -0.07
N SER A 72 -9.14 23.53 -0.34
CA SER A 72 -10.11 24.28 0.47
C SER A 72 -11.51 23.68 0.37
N LEU A 73 -12.34 23.91 1.38
CA LEU A 73 -13.65 23.28 1.55
C LEU A 73 -14.78 24.31 1.50
N GLY A 74 -15.90 23.91 0.91
CA GLY A 74 -17.17 24.61 1.05
C GLY A 74 -18.10 23.97 2.06
N SER A 75 -19.12 24.74 2.45
CA SER A 75 -20.14 24.39 3.46
C SER A 75 -20.96 23.13 3.15
N HIS A 76 -20.99 22.66 1.90
CA HIS A 76 -21.59 21.36 1.54
C HIS A 76 -20.61 20.18 1.66
N GLY A 77 -19.39 20.41 2.16
CA GLY A 77 -18.30 19.45 2.17
C GLY A 77 -17.60 19.33 0.81
N ASN A 78 -17.87 20.25 -0.12
CA ASN A 78 -17.26 20.23 -1.44
C ASN A 78 -15.78 20.64 -1.39
N VAL A 79 -14.93 19.93 -2.13
CA VAL A 79 -13.48 20.19 -2.13
C VAL A 79 -13.11 20.95 -3.40
N VAL A 80 -12.32 22.02 -3.26
CA VAL A 80 -11.70 22.71 -4.39
C VAL A 80 -10.61 21.82 -4.98
N VAL A 81 -10.79 21.39 -6.23
CA VAL A 81 -9.89 20.45 -6.92
C VAL A 81 -9.16 21.07 -8.11
N GLY A 82 -9.44 22.34 -8.42
CA GLY A 82 -8.69 23.15 -9.39
C GLY A 82 -7.96 24.32 -8.73
N GLY A 83 -6.89 24.78 -9.34
CA GLY A 83 -6.12 25.94 -8.90
C GLY A 83 -5.06 26.37 -9.92
N SER A 84 -4.41 27.49 -9.65
CA SER A 84 -3.35 28.08 -10.49
C SER A 84 -2.11 27.18 -10.55
N GLY A 85 -1.59 26.95 -11.76
CA GLY A 85 -0.33 26.22 -11.98
C GLY A 85 0.94 27.05 -11.71
N THR A 86 0.79 28.36 -11.48
CA THR A 86 1.90 29.33 -11.40
C THR A 86 1.95 30.03 -10.05
N VAL A 87 0.81 30.20 -9.37
CA VAL A 87 0.70 30.89 -8.09
C VAL A 87 0.41 29.90 -6.96
N ILE A 88 1.42 29.73 -6.10
CA ILE A 88 1.40 28.79 -4.98
C ILE A 88 1.41 29.56 -3.65
N ILE A 89 0.43 29.32 -2.80
CA ILE A 89 0.28 29.98 -1.49
C ILE A 89 0.71 29.02 -0.37
N GLY A 90 1.68 29.44 0.44
CA GLY A 90 2.24 28.67 1.57
C GLY A 90 1.73 29.11 2.94
N ASN A 91 1.92 28.25 3.94
CA ASN A 91 1.43 28.45 5.31
C ASN A 91 2.46 29.08 6.28
N SER A 92 3.64 29.48 5.81
CA SER A 92 4.71 30.06 6.63
C SER A 92 4.82 31.57 6.43
N ALA A 93 4.71 32.34 7.52
CA ALA A 93 5.10 33.73 7.53
C ALA A 93 6.63 33.82 7.40
N ALA A 94 7.14 33.93 6.17
CA ALA A 94 8.49 34.43 5.95
C ALA A 94 8.47 35.92 6.28
N GLY A 95 9.01 36.28 7.44
CA GLY A 95 9.30 37.67 7.76
C GLY A 95 10.14 38.27 6.64
N ALA A 96 9.63 39.29 5.98
CA ALA A 96 10.39 40.07 5.03
C ALA A 96 11.50 40.81 5.81
N SER A 97 12.70 40.25 5.83
CA SER A 97 13.90 41.01 6.13
C SER A 97 14.11 41.98 4.98
N SER A 98 13.89 43.26 5.28
CA SER A 98 14.21 44.41 4.45
C SER A 98 15.70 44.40 4.07
N SER A 99 16.00 44.03 2.83
CA SER A 99 17.20 44.51 2.16
C SER A 99 16.83 45.76 1.36
N VAL A 100 17.09 46.91 1.98
CA VAL A 100 17.18 48.20 1.33
C VAL A 100 18.23 48.12 0.23
N SER A 101 17.80 48.21 -1.03
CA SER A 101 18.65 48.61 -2.14
C SER A 101 18.12 49.94 -2.67
N THR A 102 18.74 51.01 -2.18
CA THR A 102 18.59 52.37 -2.66
C THR A 102 19.09 52.50 -4.09
N SER A 103 18.20 52.87 -5.01
CA SER A 103 18.53 53.74 -6.14
C SER A 103 17.37 54.70 -6.38
N SER A 104 17.46 55.87 -5.75
CA SER A 104 16.81 57.14 -6.11
C SER A 104 17.17 57.48 -7.57
N THR A 105 16.32 57.99 -8.47
CA THR A 105 15.45 59.19 -8.53
C THR A 105 14.74 59.09 -9.91
N SER A 106 13.57 59.61 -10.26
CA SER A 106 12.75 60.76 -9.83
C SER A 106 11.44 60.74 -10.66
N ASP A 107 10.32 61.11 -10.03
CA ASP A 107 9.21 61.98 -10.51
C ASP A 107 8.56 61.75 -11.90
N ALA A 108 7.24 61.84 -12.12
CA ALA A 108 6.12 62.27 -11.30
C ALA A 108 4.76 61.90 -11.96
N SER A 109 3.76 61.74 -11.07
CA SER A 109 2.35 62.21 -11.16
C SER A 109 1.40 61.81 -12.31
N ALA A 110 0.31 61.16 -11.87
CA ALA A 110 -1.10 61.55 -12.01
C ALA A 110 -1.83 61.39 -13.37
N GLY A 111 -3.07 60.88 -13.30
CA GLY A 111 -4.13 61.28 -14.22
C GLY A 111 -5.17 60.22 -14.57
N ALA A 112 -6.40 60.47 -14.11
CA ALA A 112 -7.60 59.66 -14.30
C ALA A 112 -8.05 59.43 -15.76
N ALA A 113 -8.86 58.37 -15.90
CA ALA A 113 -9.92 58.07 -16.86
C ALA A 113 -10.33 59.14 -17.89
N ALA A 114 -10.49 58.72 -19.16
CA ALA A 114 -11.71 58.92 -19.97
C ALA A 114 -11.55 58.34 -21.40
N THR A 115 -12.53 57.51 -21.79
CA THR A 115 -13.22 57.44 -23.09
C THR A 115 -12.65 58.22 -24.29
N SER A 116 -12.45 57.54 -25.43
CA SER A 116 -13.36 57.55 -26.60
C SER A 116 -12.67 57.14 -27.91
N THR A 117 -13.39 56.28 -28.67
CA THR A 117 -13.20 55.81 -30.06
C THR A 117 -13.27 56.97 -31.08
N PRO A 118 -12.90 56.80 -32.38
CA PRO A 118 -13.68 56.05 -33.40
C PRO A 118 -12.79 55.23 -34.38
N ALA A 119 -13.18 54.03 -34.82
CA ALA A 119 -14.23 53.68 -35.79
C ALA A 119 -13.85 53.95 -37.27
N ALA A 120 -13.76 52.88 -38.05
CA ALA A 120 -14.23 52.77 -39.44
C ALA A 120 -14.02 51.31 -39.92
N THR A 121 -14.86 50.59 -40.66
CA THR A 121 -16.25 50.73 -41.12
C THR A 121 -16.63 49.36 -41.72
N GLN A 122 -17.78 48.82 -41.29
CA GLN A 122 -18.81 48.01 -41.99
C GLN A 122 -18.41 46.87 -42.96
N ALA A 123 -18.86 45.61 -42.76
CA ALA A 123 -20.23 45.03 -42.93
C ALA A 123 -20.44 44.51 -44.38
N LEU A 124 -21.24 43.48 -44.73
CA LEU A 124 -22.12 42.49 -44.11
C LEU A 124 -22.62 41.57 -45.28
N ARG A 125 -22.83 40.26 -45.04
CA ARG A 125 -23.85 39.35 -45.64
C ARG A 125 -23.78 39.10 -47.17
N THR A 126 -24.19 37.97 -47.76
CA THR A 126 -25.34 37.03 -47.63
C THR A 126 -24.94 35.70 -48.35
N ALA A 127 -25.14 34.50 -47.79
CA ALA A 127 -26.31 33.61 -47.85
C ALA A 127 -26.56 32.87 -49.19
N GLU A 128 -26.80 31.54 -49.07
CA GLU A 128 -27.48 30.59 -50.00
C GLU A 128 -26.73 30.16 -51.27
N SER A 129 -26.90 28.99 -51.91
CA SER A 129 -27.52 27.67 -51.69
C SER A 129 -27.51 26.95 -53.07
N ARG A 130 -27.38 25.61 -53.10
CA ARG A 130 -27.65 24.64 -54.20
C ARG A 130 -26.57 24.48 -55.30
N LEU A 131 -25.99 23.28 -55.46
CA LEU A 131 -26.51 22.03 -56.09
C LEU A 131 -26.67 22.15 -57.63
N ALA A 132 -25.76 21.54 -58.40
CA ALA A 132 -26.05 20.54 -59.45
C ALA A 132 -24.81 20.24 -60.34
N SER A 133 -24.53 18.93 -60.50
CA SER A 133 -24.10 18.16 -61.70
C SER A 133 -23.13 18.83 -62.71
N SER A 134 -22.07 18.19 -63.19
CA SER A 134 -22.00 16.84 -63.80
C SER A 134 -20.55 16.54 -64.23
N GLN A 135 -20.16 15.25 -64.21
CA GLN A 135 -19.45 14.48 -65.26
C GLN A 135 -18.31 15.17 -66.05
N SER A 136 -17.17 14.57 -66.38
CA SER A 136 -16.55 13.25 -66.23
C SER A 136 -15.29 13.31 -67.11
N GLU A 137 -14.18 12.71 -66.67
CA GLU A 137 -13.06 12.20 -67.50
C GLU A 137 -12.22 13.24 -68.30
N SER A 138 -10.89 13.21 -68.43
CA SER A 138 -9.78 12.40 -67.92
C SER A 138 -8.48 12.91 -68.61
N PHE A 139 -7.31 12.74 -67.95
CA PHE A 139 -5.92 12.85 -68.46
C PHE A 139 -5.42 14.26 -68.87
N ASP A 140 -4.23 14.77 -68.49
CA ASP A 140 -2.95 14.13 -68.14
C ASP A 140 -2.05 15.08 -67.31
N GLN A 141 -1.19 14.46 -66.48
CA GLN A 141 0.11 14.93 -65.96
C GLN A 141 0.19 16.21 -65.12
N ASP A 142 0.24 16.04 -63.80
CA ASP A 142 1.34 16.53 -62.95
C ASP A 142 1.19 15.88 -61.56
N ALA A 143 1.81 14.72 -61.37
CA ALA A 143 1.95 14.04 -60.09
C ALA A 143 3.42 13.70 -59.88
N ALA A 144 4.18 14.70 -59.45
CA ALA A 144 5.43 14.52 -58.76
C ALA A 144 5.60 15.73 -57.85
N LEU A 145 6.05 15.48 -56.63
CA LEU A 145 6.37 16.44 -55.56
C LEU A 145 5.24 16.66 -54.54
N GLU A 146 4.92 15.63 -53.74
CA GLU A 146 4.43 15.84 -52.37
C GLU A 146 4.64 14.61 -51.44
N GLU A 147 5.71 13.82 -51.64
CA GLU A 147 6.11 12.74 -50.69
C GLU A 147 7.40 13.04 -49.91
N ALA A 148 8.14 14.12 -50.25
CA ALA A 148 9.43 14.42 -49.64
C ALA A 148 9.43 14.94 -48.18
N PRO A 149 8.42 15.70 -47.68
CA PRO A 149 8.50 16.23 -46.32
C PRO A 149 8.39 15.15 -45.23
N PHE A 150 7.69 14.05 -45.53
CA PHE A 150 7.39 13.00 -44.56
C PHE A 150 8.55 12.01 -44.43
N GLU A 151 9.20 11.65 -45.55
CA GLU A 151 10.38 10.77 -45.53
C GLU A 151 11.60 11.44 -44.88
N GLU A 152 11.82 12.75 -45.08
CA GLU A 152 12.92 13.47 -44.43
C GLU A 152 12.70 13.64 -42.90
N GLU A 153 11.46 13.86 -42.45
CA GLU A 153 11.11 13.91 -41.02
C GLU A 153 11.25 12.53 -40.35
N GLU A 154 10.81 11.45 -41.01
CA GLU A 154 11.00 10.07 -40.51
C GLU A 154 12.48 9.68 -40.42
N GLU A 155 13.31 10.04 -41.43
CA GLU A 155 14.76 9.80 -41.40
C GLU A 155 15.47 10.59 -40.27
N GLU A 156 15.07 11.85 -40.02
CA GLU A 156 15.61 12.65 -38.90
C GLU A 156 15.18 12.08 -37.53
N GLU A 157 13.93 11.62 -37.38
CA GLU A 157 13.44 10.96 -36.17
C GLU A 157 14.17 9.64 -35.90
N GLU A 158 14.43 8.83 -36.94
CA GLU A 158 15.23 7.60 -36.84
C GLU A 158 16.68 7.90 -36.42
N LEU A 159 17.33 8.91 -37.01
CA LEU A 159 18.69 9.33 -36.63
C LEU A 159 18.76 9.86 -35.19
N ILE A 160 17.73 10.58 -34.73
CA ILE A 160 17.63 11.05 -33.34
C ILE A 160 17.45 9.85 -32.41
N ALA A 161 16.60 8.87 -32.76
CA ALA A 161 16.39 7.66 -31.98
C ALA A 161 17.68 6.83 -31.84
N GLU A 162 18.48 6.70 -32.90
CA GLU A 162 19.79 6.04 -32.89
C GLU A 162 20.84 6.78 -32.04
N SER A 163 20.66 8.10 -31.82
CA SER A 163 21.56 8.93 -31.01
C SER A 163 21.26 8.92 -29.51
N ARG A 164 20.10 8.38 -29.09
CA ARG A 164 19.68 8.37 -27.69
C ARG A 164 20.58 7.48 -26.83
N GLN A 165 20.87 7.95 -25.62
CA GLN A 165 21.66 7.23 -24.64
C GLN A 165 20.88 5.99 -24.17
N ALA A 166 21.37 4.79 -24.54
CA ALA A 166 20.77 3.53 -24.09
C ALA A 166 20.94 3.33 -22.58
N ILE A 167 19.81 3.16 -21.86
CA ILE A 167 19.73 2.99 -20.41
C ILE A 167 19.10 1.65 -20.05
N THR A 168 19.67 1.00 -19.03
CA THR A 168 19.00 -0.09 -18.30
C THR A 168 18.23 0.45 -17.11
N LEU A 169 16.90 0.30 -17.09
CA LEU A 169 16.10 0.59 -15.91
C LEU A 169 16.15 -0.59 -14.94
N ARG A 170 16.55 -0.34 -13.69
CA ARG A 170 16.48 -1.32 -12.60
C ARG A 170 15.33 -0.98 -11.67
N VAL A 171 14.25 -1.75 -11.76
CA VAL A 171 12.97 -1.46 -11.09
C VAL A 171 12.79 -2.37 -9.87
N GLY A 172 12.59 -1.76 -8.71
CA GLY A 172 12.18 -2.45 -7.49
C GLY A 172 10.65 -2.51 -7.38
N PHE A 173 10.05 -3.70 -7.35
CA PHE A 173 8.62 -3.88 -7.10
C PHE A 173 8.37 -4.33 -5.67
N PHE A 174 7.40 -3.72 -4.98
CA PHE A 174 7.14 -3.94 -3.56
C PHE A 174 5.65 -4.19 -3.33
N PHE A 175 5.26 -5.46 -3.19
CA PHE A 175 3.87 -5.89 -2.99
C PHE A 175 3.55 -6.17 -1.53
N ASP A 176 2.70 -5.36 -0.92
CA ASP A 176 2.42 -5.47 0.52
C ASP A 176 1.42 -6.59 0.89
N GLY A 177 1.36 -6.91 2.17
CA GLY A 177 0.45 -7.87 2.78
C GLY A 177 -1.00 -7.38 2.83
N THR A 178 -1.95 -8.28 3.10
CA THR A 178 -3.38 -7.96 3.01
C THR A 178 -3.90 -7.20 4.20
N GLY A 179 -4.71 -6.18 3.94
CA GLY A 179 -5.11 -5.25 4.99
C GLY A 179 -3.97 -4.31 5.41
N ASP A 180 -2.86 -4.29 4.66
CA ASP A 180 -1.72 -3.42 4.94
C ASP A 180 -1.65 -2.31 3.89
N ASN A 181 -1.66 -1.07 4.35
CA ASN A 181 -1.57 0.12 3.51
C ASN A 181 -0.74 1.18 4.23
N ALA A 182 0.44 1.49 3.71
CA ALA A 182 1.38 2.41 4.34
C ALA A 182 0.80 3.82 4.53
N ASP A 183 -0.04 4.31 3.61
CA ASP A 183 -0.67 5.62 3.70
C ASP A 183 -1.76 5.64 4.78
N ASN A 184 -2.58 4.59 4.88
CA ASN A 184 -3.58 4.44 5.94
C ASN A 184 -2.91 4.30 7.31
N ILE A 185 -1.81 3.55 7.40
CA ILE A 185 -1.00 3.42 8.62
C ILE A 185 -0.43 4.77 9.04
N ALA A 186 0.13 5.54 8.11
CA ALA A 186 0.68 6.87 8.39
C ALA A 186 -0.41 7.82 8.92
N ARG A 187 -1.61 7.79 8.32
CA ARG A 187 -2.78 8.55 8.79
C ARG A 187 -3.25 8.09 10.17
N GLY A 188 -3.32 6.78 10.41
CA GLY A 188 -3.69 6.20 11.70
C GLY A 188 -2.71 6.56 12.82
N ASN A 189 -1.40 6.53 12.52
CA ASN A 189 -0.35 6.99 13.44
C ASN A 189 -0.48 8.48 13.76
N GLN A 190 -0.80 9.33 12.78
CA GLN A 190 -1.04 10.76 13.01
C GLN A 190 -2.26 10.99 13.90
N CYS A 191 -3.35 10.23 13.72
CA CYS A 191 -4.53 10.25 14.59
C CYS A 191 -4.24 9.80 16.03
N ARG A 192 -3.38 8.78 16.23
CA ARG A 192 -2.93 8.34 17.56
C ARG A 192 -1.98 9.33 18.24
N ALA A 193 -1.02 9.87 17.51
CA ALA A 193 -0.02 10.81 18.04
C ALA A 193 -0.66 12.11 18.54
N SER A 194 -1.74 12.54 17.87
CA SER A 194 -2.48 13.74 18.26
C SER A 194 -3.38 13.53 19.49
N GLN A 195 -3.72 12.29 19.86
CA GLN A 195 -4.36 11.99 21.16
C GLN A 195 -3.41 12.14 22.36
N LEU A 196 -2.08 12.11 22.16
CA LEU A 196 -1.08 12.10 23.23
C LEU A 196 -0.73 13.49 23.81
N GLY A 197 -1.50 14.53 23.52
CA GLY A 197 -1.20 15.87 24.04
C GLY A 197 -2.26 16.97 23.87
N LEU A 198 -3.54 16.64 23.64
CA LEU A 198 -4.61 17.62 23.42
C LEU A 198 -5.55 17.77 24.62
N ASP A 199 -6.08 18.98 24.81
CA ASP A 199 -7.17 19.26 25.73
C ASP A 199 -8.53 18.78 25.17
N SER A 200 -9.58 18.79 26.00
CA SER A 200 -10.81 18.02 25.77
C SER A 200 -11.65 18.47 24.57
N GLN A 201 -11.47 19.68 24.02
CA GLN A 201 -12.26 20.16 22.88
C GLN A 201 -11.56 19.89 21.54
N ASP A 202 -10.24 20.07 21.47
CA ASP A 202 -9.45 19.74 20.29
C ASP A 202 -9.34 18.21 20.11
N ALA A 203 -9.25 17.46 21.21
CA ALA A 203 -9.32 16.01 21.18
C ALA A 203 -10.66 15.50 20.61
N GLN A 204 -11.78 16.18 20.87
CA GLN A 204 -13.10 15.80 20.37
C GLN A 204 -13.25 16.10 18.88
N ASN A 205 -12.84 17.29 18.42
CA ASN A 205 -12.87 17.66 17.00
C ASN A 205 -11.95 16.77 16.15
N LEU A 206 -10.81 16.38 16.71
CA LEU A 206 -9.88 15.44 16.09
C LEU A 206 -10.41 14.01 16.14
N LEU A 207 -11.07 13.58 17.23
CA LEU A 207 -11.81 12.31 17.26
C LEU A 207 -12.87 12.29 16.16
N ASP A 208 -13.64 13.35 15.99
CA ASP A 208 -14.68 13.49 14.95
C ASP A 208 -14.08 13.50 13.53
N HIS A 209 -12.85 13.96 13.37
CA HIS A 209 -12.08 13.90 12.12
C HIS A 209 -11.47 12.50 11.84
N CYS A 210 -11.07 11.77 12.87
CA CYS A 210 -10.52 10.40 12.78
C CYS A 210 -11.60 9.31 12.83
N LEU A 211 -12.83 9.63 13.28
CA LEU A 211 -14.01 8.77 13.39
C LEU A 211 -14.43 8.10 12.07
N PRO A 212 -14.40 8.79 10.91
CA PRO A 212 -14.63 8.16 9.60
C PRO A 212 -13.59 7.09 9.24
N HIS A 213 -12.40 7.14 9.84
CA HIS A 213 -11.27 6.24 9.60
C HIS A 213 -11.08 5.18 10.70
N GLN A 214 -12.13 4.90 11.49
CA GLN A 214 -12.24 3.88 12.53
C GLN A 214 -10.89 3.39 13.11
N MET A 215 -10.59 3.81 14.34
CA MET A 215 -9.45 3.38 15.16
C MET A 215 -9.55 1.90 15.57
N ASP A 216 -10.06 1.02 14.71
CA ASP A 216 -10.04 -0.42 14.90
C ASP A 216 -8.58 -0.88 14.80
N PRO A 217 -8.00 -1.43 15.89
CA PRO A 217 -6.65 -1.99 15.87
C PRO A 217 -6.47 -3.10 14.83
N MET A 218 -7.56 -3.68 14.33
CA MET A 218 -7.56 -4.74 13.32
C MET A 218 -7.55 -4.21 11.87
N SER A 219 -7.84 -2.93 11.65
CA SER A 219 -7.80 -2.26 10.34
C SER A 219 -6.38 -1.88 9.92
N SER A 220 -6.18 -1.54 8.65
CA SER A 220 -4.93 -1.00 8.11
C SER A 220 -4.47 0.25 8.86
N TYR A 221 -5.39 1.06 9.38
CA TYR A 221 -5.09 2.24 10.18
C TYR A 221 -4.52 1.88 11.58
N GLY A 222 -4.83 0.68 12.10
CA GLY A 222 -4.39 0.17 13.41
C GLY A 222 -3.03 -0.53 13.43
N ARG A 223 -2.47 -0.86 12.26
CA ARG A 223 -1.26 -1.68 12.12
C ARG A 223 0.03 -0.86 12.05
N GLU A 224 1.17 -1.55 12.09
CA GLU A 224 2.50 -0.98 11.82
C GLU A 224 2.87 -1.14 10.35
N ARG A 225 3.73 -0.24 9.83
CA ARG A 225 4.25 -0.37 8.46
C ARG A 225 4.99 -1.70 8.31
N THR A 226 4.65 -2.46 7.27
CA THR A 226 5.30 -3.74 7.00
C THR A 226 6.75 -3.55 6.54
N ASN A 227 7.50 -4.64 6.50
CA ASN A 227 8.85 -4.65 5.98
C ASN A 227 8.90 -4.38 4.46
N ILE A 228 7.81 -4.59 3.72
CA ILE A 228 7.73 -4.23 2.29
C ILE A 228 7.75 -2.72 2.13
N ALA A 229 6.91 -2.01 2.87
CA ALA A 229 6.88 -0.54 2.87
C ALA A 229 8.22 0.05 3.32
N LYS A 230 8.85 -0.54 4.36
CA LYS A 230 10.18 -0.11 4.82
C LYS A 230 11.26 -0.34 3.76
N LEU A 231 11.29 -1.51 3.10
CA LEU A 231 12.25 -1.76 2.02
C LEU A 231 12.06 -0.77 0.87
N PHE A 232 10.81 -0.49 0.47
CA PHE A 232 10.52 0.51 -0.56
C PHE A 232 11.17 1.87 -0.27
N ASP A 233 11.08 2.36 0.98
CA ASP A 233 11.66 3.64 1.38
C ASP A 233 13.19 3.69 1.19
N PHE A 234 13.88 2.56 1.40
CA PHE A 234 15.33 2.45 1.27
C PHE A 234 15.81 2.15 -0.15
N TYR A 235 14.93 1.72 -1.07
CA TYR A 235 15.31 1.46 -2.46
C TYR A 235 15.61 2.78 -3.18
N MET A 236 16.69 2.82 -3.97
CA MET A 236 17.08 4.01 -4.74
C MET A 236 16.02 4.38 -5.79
N ASP A 237 15.93 5.66 -6.13
CA ASP A 237 14.90 6.20 -7.01
C ASP A 237 15.45 7.40 -7.79
N ASP A 238 15.50 7.25 -9.10
CA ASP A 238 15.98 8.20 -10.09
C ASP A 238 14.84 8.69 -11.00
N SER A 239 13.57 8.36 -10.69
CA SER A 239 12.40 8.67 -11.54
C SER A 239 12.31 10.14 -11.95
N ALA A 240 12.61 11.06 -11.02
CA ALA A 240 12.61 12.50 -11.24
C ALA A 240 14.03 13.12 -11.33
N ARG A 241 15.07 12.30 -11.47
CA ARG A 241 16.46 12.77 -11.54
C ARG A 241 16.92 12.84 -13.00
N LEU A 242 17.58 13.95 -13.35
CA LEU A 242 18.30 14.07 -14.62
C LEU A 242 19.58 13.22 -14.55
N LEU A 243 19.74 12.30 -15.50
CA LEU A 243 20.92 11.46 -15.64
C LEU A 243 22.06 12.20 -16.32
N GLU A 244 23.29 11.92 -15.89
CA GLU A 244 24.48 12.37 -16.57
C GLU A 244 24.75 11.55 -17.85
N LYS A 245 25.45 12.16 -18.82
CA LYS A 245 25.75 11.56 -20.12
C LYS A 245 26.50 10.22 -20.06
N HIS A 246 27.20 9.96 -18.95
CA HIS A 246 28.00 8.74 -18.76
C HIS A 246 27.23 7.63 -18.04
N GLU A 247 26.10 7.93 -17.40
CA GLU A 247 25.30 6.94 -16.68
C GLU A 247 24.65 5.97 -17.68
N ARG A 248 24.52 4.69 -17.33
CA ARG A 248 23.88 3.69 -18.21
C ARG A 248 22.76 2.92 -17.50
N LYS A 249 22.47 3.31 -16.25
CA LYS A 249 21.48 2.69 -15.40
C LYS A 249 20.72 3.76 -14.63
N ALA A 250 19.45 3.52 -14.40
CA ALA A 250 18.62 4.30 -13.50
C ALA A 250 17.80 3.36 -12.63
N MET A 251 17.52 3.77 -11.40
CA MET A 251 16.74 3.00 -10.45
C MET A 251 15.33 3.55 -10.36
N LEU A 252 14.32 2.70 -10.46
CA LEU A 252 12.92 3.06 -10.23
C LEU A 252 12.36 2.15 -9.14
N ARG A 253 11.28 2.58 -8.49
CA ARG A 253 10.59 1.77 -7.48
C ARG A 253 9.08 1.92 -7.58
N VAL A 254 8.38 0.80 -7.47
CA VAL A 254 6.93 0.70 -7.51
C VAL A 254 6.46 0.07 -6.21
N TYR A 255 5.60 0.78 -5.48
CA TYR A 255 4.94 0.26 -4.28
C TYR A 255 3.49 -0.07 -4.59
N ILE A 256 3.05 -1.23 -4.13
CA ILE A 256 1.69 -1.74 -4.33
C ILE A 256 1.13 -2.11 -2.98
N GLU A 257 0.07 -1.42 -2.56
CA GLU A 257 -0.55 -1.70 -1.27
C GLU A 257 -1.22 -3.08 -1.23
N GLY A 258 -1.56 -3.49 -0.02
CA GLY A 258 -2.19 -4.75 0.28
C GLY A 258 -3.52 -4.99 -0.41
N VAL A 259 -3.74 -6.24 -0.81
CA VAL A 259 -5.07 -6.75 -1.17
C VAL A 259 -6.09 -6.37 -0.08
N GLY A 260 -7.25 -5.87 -0.49
CA GLY A 260 -8.33 -5.44 0.42
C GLY A 260 -8.22 -4.00 0.96
N THR A 261 -7.19 -3.23 0.56
CA THR A 261 -7.01 -1.83 0.96
C THR A 261 -6.80 -0.90 -0.23
N GLU A 262 -7.11 0.38 -0.02
CA GLU A 262 -6.88 1.49 -0.95
C GLU A 262 -6.54 2.74 -0.12
N ALA A 263 -5.58 3.53 -0.60
CA ALA A 263 -5.09 4.71 0.13
C ALA A 263 -6.21 5.71 0.43
N GLY A 264 -6.40 6.02 1.71
CA GLY A 264 -7.40 6.97 2.20
C GLY A 264 -8.84 6.46 2.21
N GLN A 265 -9.09 5.21 1.83
CA GLN A 265 -10.39 4.57 1.94
C GLN A 265 -10.48 3.68 3.20
N PRO A 266 -11.69 3.41 3.72
CA PRO A 266 -11.88 2.35 4.70
C PRO A 266 -11.45 0.98 4.15
N ASP A 267 -10.93 0.12 5.03
CA ASP A 267 -10.68 -1.27 4.66
C ASP A 267 -11.98 -1.96 4.24
N LYS A 268 -11.91 -2.83 3.23
CA LYS A 268 -13.07 -3.65 2.88
C LYS A 268 -13.36 -4.61 4.03
N ILE A 269 -14.62 -4.70 4.45
CA ILE A 269 -15.02 -5.60 5.52
C ILE A 269 -14.99 -7.05 5.01
N PHE A 270 -14.71 -7.98 5.91
CA PHE A 270 -14.87 -9.41 5.67
C PHE A 270 -16.29 -9.71 5.16
N PRO A 271 -16.49 -10.41 4.02
CA PRO A 271 -15.58 -11.38 3.40
C PRO A 271 -14.71 -10.89 2.22
N ASP A 272 -14.84 -9.64 1.75
CA ASP A 272 -14.15 -9.15 0.54
C ASP A 272 -12.62 -9.15 0.66
N MET A 273 -12.08 -8.92 1.87
CA MET A 273 -10.65 -9.07 2.16
C MET A 273 -10.17 -10.52 1.99
N ALA A 274 -10.98 -11.52 2.38
CA ALA A 274 -10.61 -12.93 2.37
C ALA A 274 -10.77 -13.57 0.98
N LEU A 275 -11.76 -13.12 0.20
CA LEU A 275 -12.13 -13.67 -1.10
C LEU A 275 -11.01 -13.59 -2.15
N GLY A 276 -10.12 -12.59 -2.09
CA GLY A 276 -9.03 -12.40 -3.06
C GLY A 276 -9.48 -12.26 -4.53
N ARG A 277 -10.80 -12.21 -4.76
CA ARG A 277 -11.49 -12.09 -6.04
C ARG A 277 -12.32 -10.82 -6.04
N GLY A 278 -12.33 -10.12 -7.17
CA GLY A 278 -12.97 -8.82 -7.35
C GLY A 278 -11.94 -7.69 -7.46
N ARG A 279 -12.45 -6.45 -7.47
CA ARG A 279 -11.74 -5.16 -7.64
C ARG A 279 -10.67 -4.83 -6.56
N ASN A 280 -9.96 -5.81 -5.98
CA ASN A 280 -8.75 -5.62 -5.16
C ASN A 280 -7.90 -6.92 -5.00
N GLY A 281 -8.02 -7.90 -5.90
CA GLY A 281 -7.37 -9.22 -5.78
C GLY A 281 -5.87 -9.25 -6.13
N VAL A 282 -5.22 -10.40 -5.98
CA VAL A 282 -3.79 -10.60 -6.33
C VAL A 282 -3.49 -10.23 -7.78
N LEU A 283 -4.37 -10.61 -8.71
CA LEU A 283 -4.22 -10.31 -10.13
C LEU A 283 -4.29 -8.81 -10.40
N GLU A 284 -5.26 -8.10 -9.82
CA GLU A 284 -5.40 -6.66 -10.05
C GLU A 284 -4.28 -5.85 -9.42
N LYS A 285 -3.78 -6.23 -8.23
CA LYS A 285 -2.55 -5.61 -7.69
C LYS A 285 -1.37 -5.83 -8.62
N PHE A 286 -1.29 -6.99 -9.29
CA PHE A 286 -0.33 -7.21 -10.37
C PHE A 286 -0.59 -6.29 -11.57
N GLU A 287 -1.82 -6.19 -12.09
CA GLU A 287 -2.14 -5.31 -13.23
C GLU A 287 -1.85 -3.83 -12.92
N TYR A 288 -2.27 -3.37 -11.75
CA TYR A 288 -2.03 -2.02 -11.26
C TYR A 288 -0.53 -1.71 -11.16
N SER A 289 0.30 -2.69 -10.77
CA SER A 289 1.75 -2.52 -10.74
C SER A 289 2.37 -2.26 -12.10
N ILE A 290 1.80 -2.83 -13.17
CA ILE A 290 2.25 -2.59 -14.54
C ILE A 290 1.87 -1.16 -14.95
N THR A 291 0.66 -0.71 -14.64
CA THR A 291 0.22 0.68 -14.89
C THR A 291 1.11 1.68 -14.18
N GLN A 292 1.42 1.45 -12.90
CA GLN A 292 2.31 2.32 -12.12
C GLN A 292 3.73 2.37 -12.68
N LEU A 293 4.25 1.24 -13.19
CA LEU A 293 5.55 1.26 -13.88
C LEU A 293 5.49 2.08 -15.18
N SER A 294 4.42 1.96 -15.97
CA SER A 294 4.23 2.74 -17.20
C SER A 294 4.29 4.25 -16.90
N GLU A 295 3.51 4.70 -15.92
CA GLU A 295 3.48 6.11 -15.50
C GLU A 295 4.86 6.60 -15.02
N LEU A 296 5.62 5.77 -14.31
CA LEU A 296 6.98 6.12 -13.87
C LEU A 296 7.97 6.17 -15.03
N ILE A 297 7.83 5.30 -16.03
CA ILE A 297 8.64 5.34 -17.24
C ILE A 297 8.36 6.65 -18.00
N ASP A 298 7.11 7.09 -18.07
CA ASP A 298 6.76 8.38 -18.70
C ASP A 298 7.38 9.57 -17.97
N VAL A 299 7.32 9.57 -16.63
CA VAL A 299 7.95 10.63 -15.82
C VAL A 299 9.47 10.63 -16.04
N PHE A 300 10.09 9.45 -16.05
CA PHE A 300 11.51 9.30 -16.31
C PHE A 300 11.88 9.80 -17.72
N ALA A 301 11.11 9.43 -18.74
CA ALA A 301 11.34 9.81 -20.14
C ALA A 301 11.18 11.33 -20.35
N LYS A 302 10.17 11.95 -19.72
CA LYS A 302 10.00 13.42 -19.73
C LYS A 302 11.17 14.14 -19.08
N THR A 303 11.75 13.56 -18.03
CA THR A 303 12.92 14.11 -17.33
C THR A 303 14.21 13.87 -18.13
N ASN A 304 14.28 12.78 -18.89
CA ASN A 304 15.46 12.32 -19.62
C ASN A 304 15.15 12.04 -21.10
N PRO A 305 14.74 13.05 -21.90
CA PRO A 305 14.36 12.86 -23.31
C PRO A 305 15.52 12.38 -24.19
N GLN A 306 16.76 12.59 -23.75
CA GLN A 306 17.98 12.11 -24.41
C GLN A 306 18.23 10.60 -24.23
N CYS A 307 17.46 9.92 -23.38
CA CYS A 307 17.65 8.52 -23.04
C CYS A 307 16.63 7.62 -23.76
N SER A 308 17.05 6.40 -24.05
CA SER A 308 16.17 5.33 -24.53
C SER A 308 16.35 4.10 -23.66
N VAL A 309 15.25 3.48 -23.24
CA VAL A 309 15.27 2.31 -22.36
C VAL A 309 15.50 1.06 -23.22
N SER A 310 16.69 0.47 -23.09
CA SER A 310 17.08 -0.72 -23.85
C SER A 310 16.96 -2.02 -23.06
N LYS A 311 16.82 -1.93 -21.72
CA LYS A 311 16.68 -3.10 -20.85
C LYS A 311 15.96 -2.77 -19.56
N ILE A 312 15.17 -3.73 -19.06
CA ILE A 312 14.48 -3.67 -17.77
C ILE A 312 14.98 -4.82 -16.88
N GLU A 313 15.53 -4.46 -15.73
CA GLU A 313 15.98 -5.38 -14.68
C GLU A 313 15.08 -5.23 -13.46
N ILE A 314 14.59 -6.35 -12.92
CA ILE A 314 13.58 -6.34 -11.86
C ILE A 314 14.14 -6.96 -10.58
N ASP A 315 14.00 -6.24 -9.47
CA ASP A 315 14.08 -6.78 -8.12
C ASP A 315 12.66 -6.76 -7.54
N ILE A 316 12.10 -7.90 -7.16
CA ILE A 316 10.69 -7.99 -6.74
C ILE A 316 10.56 -8.53 -5.33
N PHE A 317 9.79 -7.82 -4.50
CA PHE A 317 9.60 -8.12 -3.09
C PHE A 317 8.11 -8.24 -2.78
N GLY A 318 7.76 -9.19 -1.91
CA GLY A 318 6.37 -9.31 -1.48
C GLY A 318 6.18 -10.00 -0.14
N PHE A 319 5.12 -9.61 0.57
CA PHE A 319 4.71 -10.21 1.85
C PHE A 319 3.34 -10.88 1.72
N SER A 320 3.17 -12.08 2.26
CA SER A 320 1.87 -12.77 2.31
C SER A 320 1.25 -12.96 0.91
N ARG A 321 0.10 -12.32 0.63
CA ARG A 321 -0.51 -12.27 -0.70
C ARG A 321 0.28 -11.43 -1.70
N GLY A 322 1.00 -10.41 -1.26
CA GLY A 322 1.96 -9.68 -2.09
C GLY A 322 3.11 -10.56 -2.56
N ALA A 323 3.53 -11.55 -1.75
CA ALA A 323 4.49 -12.56 -2.19
C ALA A 323 3.89 -13.47 -3.28
N ALA A 324 2.60 -13.81 -3.18
CA ALA A 324 1.89 -14.53 -4.24
C ALA A 324 1.78 -13.71 -5.53
N ALA A 325 1.46 -12.41 -5.44
CA ALA A 325 1.48 -11.47 -6.57
C ALA A 325 2.87 -11.40 -7.21
N SER A 326 3.92 -11.34 -6.40
CA SER A 326 5.31 -11.32 -6.87
C SER A 326 5.64 -12.57 -7.68
N ARG A 327 5.24 -13.75 -7.20
CA ARG A 327 5.43 -15.02 -7.93
C ARG A 327 4.63 -15.05 -9.23
N HIS A 328 3.41 -14.54 -9.23
CA HIS A 328 2.59 -14.41 -10.43
C HIS A 328 3.23 -13.48 -11.47
N PHE A 329 3.71 -12.31 -11.04
CA PHE A 329 4.38 -11.33 -11.87
C PHE A 329 5.54 -11.97 -12.63
N VAL A 330 6.42 -12.69 -11.91
CA VAL A 330 7.57 -13.37 -12.52
C VAL A 330 7.13 -14.42 -13.55
N ASN A 331 6.05 -15.16 -13.28
CA ASN A 331 5.50 -16.10 -14.25
C ASN A 331 4.93 -15.41 -15.51
N ASP A 332 4.31 -14.24 -15.36
CA ASP A 332 3.80 -13.50 -16.50
C ASP A 332 4.92 -12.96 -17.39
N LEU A 333 6.00 -12.42 -16.81
CA LEU A 333 7.19 -11.95 -17.55
C LEU A 333 7.79 -13.01 -18.47
N ARG A 334 7.74 -14.29 -18.06
CA ARG A 334 8.24 -15.42 -18.85
C ARG A 334 7.49 -15.65 -20.16
N ARG A 335 6.30 -15.04 -20.33
CA ARG A 335 5.56 -15.04 -21.60
C ARG A 335 6.15 -14.08 -22.65
N GLY A 336 7.22 -13.35 -22.31
CA GLY A 336 7.93 -12.47 -23.23
C GLY A 336 7.03 -11.39 -23.84
N ARG A 337 6.97 -11.31 -25.17
CA ARG A 337 6.10 -10.37 -25.92
C ARG A 337 4.60 -10.49 -25.59
N SER A 338 4.19 -11.63 -25.03
CA SER A 338 2.81 -11.85 -24.61
C SER A 338 2.56 -11.50 -23.15
N SER A 339 3.57 -11.14 -22.35
CA SER A 339 3.39 -10.64 -20.97
C SER A 339 2.57 -9.35 -20.94
N GLN A 340 1.90 -9.08 -19.82
CA GLN A 340 1.10 -7.87 -19.65
C GLN A 340 2.00 -6.63 -19.67
N LEU A 341 3.19 -6.70 -19.07
CA LEU A 341 4.20 -5.65 -19.16
C LEU A 341 4.54 -5.30 -20.63
N ALA A 342 4.80 -6.32 -21.45
CA ALA A 342 5.13 -6.12 -22.86
C ALA A 342 3.96 -5.62 -23.70
N GLN A 343 2.72 -5.88 -23.27
CA GLN A 343 1.53 -5.38 -23.95
C GLN A 343 1.23 -3.94 -23.58
N THR A 344 1.38 -3.57 -22.31
CA THR A 344 1.15 -2.21 -21.81
C THR A 344 2.19 -1.24 -22.37
N LEU A 345 3.47 -1.62 -22.35
CA LEU A 345 4.56 -0.74 -22.82
C LEU A 345 4.79 -0.83 -24.33
N ARG A 346 3.93 -1.51 -25.10
CA ARG A 346 4.12 -1.65 -26.54
C ARG A 346 3.87 -0.31 -27.23
N GLY A 347 4.88 0.21 -27.93
CA GLY A 347 4.77 1.48 -28.66
C GLY A 347 5.12 2.69 -27.82
N GLU A 348 5.60 2.50 -26.59
CA GLU A 348 6.19 3.59 -25.80
C GLU A 348 7.46 4.13 -26.49
N GLU A 349 7.44 5.41 -26.88
CA GLU A 349 8.57 6.09 -27.54
C GLU A 349 9.84 6.12 -26.68
N SER A 350 9.68 5.93 -25.37
CA SER A 350 10.77 5.89 -24.40
C SER A 350 11.60 4.59 -24.47
N LEU A 351 11.07 3.53 -25.07
CA LEU A 351 11.79 2.27 -25.28
C LEU A 351 12.65 2.31 -26.54
N ALA A 352 13.69 1.49 -26.57
CA ALA A 352 14.46 1.25 -27.79
C ALA A 352 13.56 0.59 -28.87
N MET A 353 13.71 1.00 -30.14
CA MET A 353 12.91 0.46 -31.25
C MET A 353 13.00 -1.07 -31.36
N ASP A 354 14.17 -1.63 -31.06
CA ASP A 354 14.46 -3.06 -31.12
C ASP A 354 14.37 -3.79 -29.76
N PHE A 355 13.62 -3.23 -28.80
CA PHE A 355 13.55 -3.75 -27.43
C PHE A 355 13.24 -5.26 -27.36
N ASP A 356 14.14 -6.01 -26.73
CA ASP A 356 14.05 -7.47 -26.64
C ASP A 356 13.20 -7.94 -25.46
N TRP A 357 11.91 -8.14 -25.71
CA TRP A 357 10.96 -8.66 -24.72
C TRP A 357 11.20 -10.10 -24.24
N ARG A 358 12.23 -10.81 -24.72
CA ARG A 358 12.52 -12.17 -24.23
C ARG A 358 12.99 -12.13 -22.78
N PHE A 359 12.37 -12.97 -21.95
CA PHE A 359 12.76 -13.16 -20.56
C PHE A 359 14.23 -13.62 -20.46
N GLY A 360 15.01 -12.98 -19.59
CA GLY A 360 16.45 -13.20 -19.43
C GLY A 360 17.33 -12.34 -20.34
N HIS A 361 16.75 -11.69 -21.37
CA HIS A 361 17.45 -10.77 -22.28
C HIS A 361 17.10 -9.31 -21.95
N GLY A 362 16.20 -8.68 -22.71
CA GLY A 362 15.82 -7.28 -22.48
C GLY A 362 14.93 -7.09 -21.26
N VAL A 363 14.26 -8.14 -20.77
CA VAL A 363 13.58 -8.15 -19.46
C VAL A 363 14.12 -9.29 -18.61
N ARG A 364 14.65 -8.99 -17.41
CA ARG A 364 15.13 -10.03 -16.49
C ARG A 364 14.81 -9.72 -15.04
N VAL A 365 14.67 -10.77 -14.23
CA VAL A 365 14.55 -10.67 -12.77
C VAL A 365 15.90 -11.00 -12.15
N ASN A 366 16.43 -10.08 -11.36
CA ASN A 366 17.70 -10.23 -10.65
C ASN A 366 17.49 -10.84 -9.26
N LEU A 367 16.41 -10.46 -8.57
CA LEU A 367 16.13 -10.86 -7.20
C LEU A 367 14.63 -11.04 -6.96
N ILE A 368 14.28 -12.09 -6.22
CA ILE A 368 12.93 -12.30 -5.67
C ILE A 368 13.05 -12.39 -4.14
N GLY A 369 12.51 -11.41 -3.41
CA GLY A 369 12.52 -11.35 -1.94
C GLY A 369 11.14 -11.53 -1.33
N LEU A 370 10.86 -12.72 -0.81
CA LEU A 370 9.53 -13.10 -0.30
C LEU A 370 9.52 -13.18 1.23
N PHE A 371 8.45 -12.67 1.83
CA PHE A 371 8.10 -12.87 3.23
C PHE A 371 6.85 -13.74 3.31
N ASP A 372 7.01 -14.94 3.85
CA ASP A 372 5.97 -15.88 4.27
C ASP A 372 4.78 -15.99 3.30
N THR A 373 5.02 -16.54 2.10
CA THR A 373 4.04 -16.56 1.01
C THR A 373 2.76 -17.30 1.39
N VAL A 374 1.61 -16.61 1.29
CA VAL A 374 0.26 -17.16 1.47
C VAL A 374 -0.58 -16.77 0.26
N ALA A 375 -1.11 -17.75 -0.47
CA ALA A 375 -1.84 -17.51 -1.72
C ALA A 375 -3.33 -17.23 -1.52
N ALA A 376 -3.96 -17.94 -0.58
CA ALA A 376 -5.35 -17.77 -0.22
C ALA A 376 -5.53 -17.88 1.30
N ILE A 377 -6.45 -17.07 1.83
CA ILE A 377 -7.01 -17.18 3.19
C ILE A 377 -8.47 -17.58 2.98
N GLY A 378 -8.99 -18.55 3.75
CA GLY A 378 -10.31 -19.19 3.56
C GLY A 378 -11.40 -18.26 3.04
N THR A 379 -12.02 -18.60 1.92
CA THR A 379 -13.12 -17.82 1.34
C THR A 379 -14.49 -18.40 1.74
N PHE A 380 -15.53 -17.55 1.72
CA PHE A 380 -16.91 -17.96 1.98
C PHE A 380 -17.46 -18.93 0.92
N SER A 381 -16.95 -18.90 -0.31
CA SER A 381 -17.38 -19.77 -1.40
C SER A 381 -16.89 -21.23 -1.28
N ASP A 382 -15.83 -21.48 -0.50
CA ASP A 382 -15.22 -22.81 -0.34
C ASP A 382 -15.53 -23.44 1.03
N GLY A 383 -16.49 -22.88 1.78
CA GLY A 383 -16.84 -23.39 3.12
C GLY A 383 -15.78 -23.12 4.20
N TRP A 384 -14.94 -22.08 4.02
CA TRP A 384 -13.86 -21.71 4.94
C TRP A 384 -12.73 -22.75 5.08
N ASP A 385 -12.52 -23.58 4.07
CA ASP A 385 -11.44 -24.58 3.99
C ASP A 385 -10.48 -24.24 2.83
N VAL A 386 -9.39 -23.50 3.10
CA VAL A 386 -8.26 -23.27 2.16
C VAL A 386 -7.11 -24.24 2.43
N HIS A 387 -7.46 -25.44 2.86
CA HIS A 387 -6.47 -26.50 3.03
C HIS A 387 -6.10 -27.17 1.69
N ASP A 388 -6.68 -26.72 0.58
CA ASP A 388 -6.42 -27.25 -0.76
C ASP A 388 -5.52 -26.34 -1.62
N ASP A 389 -4.86 -26.94 -2.60
CA ASP A 389 -3.84 -26.30 -3.47
C ASP A 389 -4.47 -25.38 -4.55
N ARG A 390 -5.75 -24.98 -4.42
CA ARG A 390 -6.49 -24.29 -5.50
C ARG A 390 -6.32 -22.78 -5.43
N ASN A 391 -5.30 -22.27 -6.12
CA ASN A 391 -4.99 -20.84 -6.19
C ASN A 391 -5.72 -20.07 -7.31
N GLY A 392 -6.72 -20.69 -7.96
CA GLY A 392 -7.42 -20.09 -9.11
C GLY A 392 -6.45 -19.82 -10.27
N ASP A 393 -6.49 -18.62 -10.84
CA ASP A 393 -5.62 -18.20 -11.97
C ASP A 393 -4.22 -17.72 -11.53
N ILE A 394 -3.90 -17.82 -10.22
CA ILE A 394 -2.64 -17.31 -9.67
C ILE A 394 -1.53 -18.34 -9.84
N ARG A 395 -0.65 -18.11 -10.81
CA ARG A 395 0.56 -18.92 -11.05
C ARG A 395 1.65 -18.66 -10.00
N LEU A 396 1.86 -19.60 -9.09
CA LEU A 396 2.85 -19.47 -8.02
C LEU A 396 4.19 -20.17 -8.30
N HIS A 397 4.25 -21.14 -9.21
CA HIS A 397 5.48 -21.89 -9.43
C HIS A 397 6.65 -20.98 -9.84
N LEU A 398 7.77 -21.02 -9.11
CA LEU A 398 9.02 -20.38 -9.52
C LEU A 398 9.93 -21.46 -10.10
N ALA A 399 10.18 -21.43 -11.41
CA ALA A 399 11.13 -22.34 -12.01
C ALA A 399 12.58 -21.95 -11.68
N PRO A 400 13.56 -22.86 -11.80
CA PRO A 400 14.94 -22.62 -11.33
C PRO A 400 15.65 -21.42 -11.98
N ASP A 401 15.24 -21.06 -13.20
CA ASP A 401 15.74 -19.92 -13.99
C ASP A 401 14.90 -18.63 -13.80
N SER A 402 13.95 -18.62 -12.87
CA SER A 402 13.11 -17.44 -12.59
C SER A 402 13.91 -16.23 -12.09
N ALA A 403 14.99 -16.45 -11.34
CA ALA A 403 15.93 -15.42 -10.90
C ALA A 403 17.23 -16.08 -10.41
N PRO A 404 18.39 -15.40 -10.49
CA PRO A 404 19.63 -15.93 -9.93
C PRO A 404 19.60 -15.99 -8.40
N THR A 405 18.82 -15.12 -7.75
CA THR A 405 18.64 -15.12 -6.29
C THR A 405 17.16 -15.10 -5.92
N VAL A 406 16.75 -16.06 -5.09
CA VAL A 406 15.42 -16.10 -4.45
C VAL A 406 15.62 -16.24 -2.95
N ILE A 407 15.15 -15.25 -2.20
CA ILE A 407 15.16 -15.22 -0.74
C ILE A 407 13.72 -15.41 -0.27
N HIS A 408 13.46 -16.41 0.56
CA HIS A 408 12.14 -16.59 1.18
C HIS A 408 12.29 -16.73 2.69
N LEU A 409 11.93 -15.68 3.42
CA LEU A 409 11.86 -15.72 4.89
C LEU A 409 10.51 -16.33 5.29
N VAL A 410 10.53 -17.40 6.07
CA VAL A 410 9.34 -18.19 6.43
C VAL A 410 9.12 -18.18 7.93
N ALA A 411 7.87 -17.97 8.34
CA ALA A 411 7.44 -17.99 9.73
C ALA A 411 7.55 -19.41 10.31
N GLY A 412 8.42 -19.57 11.30
CA GLY A 412 8.61 -20.83 12.03
C GLY A 412 7.53 -21.10 13.07
N ASP A 413 6.84 -20.07 13.55
CA ASP A 413 5.81 -20.15 14.59
C ASP A 413 4.40 -19.75 14.10
N GLU A 414 4.15 -19.91 12.79
CA GLU A 414 2.81 -19.76 12.23
C GLU A 414 2.06 -21.10 12.24
N TYR A 415 0.92 -21.14 12.94
CA TYR A 415 0.15 -22.38 13.14
C TYR A 415 -1.31 -22.26 12.72
N ARG A 416 -1.76 -21.12 12.18
CA ARG A 416 -3.15 -20.92 11.78
C ARG A 416 -3.49 -21.78 10.57
N HIS A 417 -4.72 -22.29 10.58
CA HIS A 417 -5.26 -23.09 9.49
C HIS A 417 -5.38 -22.30 8.18
N ASN A 418 -5.77 -21.03 8.25
CA ASN A 418 -6.02 -20.19 7.06
C ASN A 418 -4.75 -19.53 6.49
N TYR A 419 -3.57 -19.86 7.00
CA TYR A 419 -2.30 -19.23 6.61
C TYR A 419 -1.36 -20.28 6.02
N SER A 420 -1.83 -21.12 5.10
CA SER A 420 -1.01 -22.16 4.48
C SER A 420 0.19 -21.57 3.73
N LEU A 421 1.38 -22.12 3.98
CA LEU A 421 2.61 -21.65 3.36
C LEU A 421 2.69 -22.16 1.91
N ASN A 422 2.99 -21.28 0.97
CA ASN A 422 3.43 -21.66 -0.36
C ASN A 422 4.97 -21.66 -0.40
N SER A 423 5.57 -22.82 -0.19
CA SER A 423 7.02 -23.01 -0.16
C SER A 423 7.66 -22.67 -1.52
N THR A 424 8.94 -22.31 -1.49
CA THR A 424 9.79 -22.23 -2.69
C THR A 424 10.56 -23.53 -2.96
N ARG A 425 10.32 -24.58 -2.15
CA ARG A 425 10.90 -25.92 -2.33
C ARG A 425 9.94 -26.84 -3.09
N PRO A 426 10.44 -27.70 -3.99
CA PRO A 426 11.83 -27.78 -4.44
C PRO A 426 12.24 -26.59 -5.33
N GLY A 427 13.55 -26.39 -5.50
CA GLY A 427 14.11 -25.35 -6.37
C GLY A 427 14.92 -24.30 -5.58
N PHE A 428 14.29 -23.65 -4.61
CA PHE A 428 14.93 -22.61 -3.79
C PHE A 428 14.88 -22.93 -2.29
N LYS A 429 15.63 -22.17 -1.49
CA LYS A 429 15.74 -22.38 -0.04
C LYS A 429 14.76 -21.49 0.71
N ASP A 430 13.79 -22.10 1.39
CA ASP A 430 13.08 -21.45 2.48
C ASP A 430 13.99 -21.27 3.70
N ILE A 431 14.11 -20.03 4.20
CA ILE A 431 14.84 -19.64 5.40
C ILE A 431 13.81 -19.51 6.54
N VAL A 432 13.61 -20.61 7.26
CA VAL A 432 12.67 -20.65 8.40
C VAL A 432 13.31 -20.00 9.62
N ILE A 433 12.66 -19.00 10.19
CA ILE A 433 13.11 -18.24 11.38
C ILE A 433 11.97 -18.13 12.41
N PRO A 434 12.26 -17.90 13.71
CA PRO A 434 11.23 -17.78 14.73
C PRO A 434 10.23 -16.64 14.43
N GLY A 435 9.01 -16.80 14.92
CA GLY A 435 7.93 -15.82 14.79
C GLY A 435 6.77 -16.24 13.91
N ALA A 436 5.63 -15.58 14.13
CA ALA A 436 4.41 -15.75 13.37
C ALA A 436 4.44 -14.93 12.06
N HIS A 437 3.40 -15.07 11.23
CA HIS A 437 3.30 -14.40 9.93
C HIS A 437 3.58 -12.88 10.00
N GLY A 438 2.95 -12.18 10.95
CA GLY A 438 3.13 -10.74 11.14
C GLY A 438 4.49 -10.36 11.74
N ASP A 439 5.14 -11.26 12.48
CA ASP A 439 6.51 -11.04 12.98
C ASP A 439 7.50 -11.05 11.82
N ILE A 440 7.29 -11.94 10.85
CA ILE A 440 8.12 -12.02 9.64
C ILE A 440 7.85 -10.84 8.70
N GLY A 441 6.58 -10.50 8.48
CA GLY A 441 6.16 -9.37 7.67
C GLY A 441 6.41 -8.00 8.30
N GLY A 442 6.61 -7.94 9.62
CA GLY A 442 6.84 -6.70 10.38
C GLY A 442 5.60 -5.82 10.56
N SER A 443 4.40 -6.41 10.56
CA SER A 443 3.12 -5.68 10.61
C SER A 443 2.55 -5.47 12.01
N TYR A 444 3.16 -6.07 13.04
CA TYR A 444 2.74 -5.87 14.42
C TYR A 444 3.16 -4.48 14.94
N PRO A 445 2.29 -3.81 15.74
CA PRO A 445 2.60 -2.54 16.38
C PRO A 445 3.79 -2.66 17.32
N ALA A 446 4.42 -1.52 17.65
CA ALA A 446 5.51 -1.46 18.61
C ALA A 446 5.17 -2.18 19.94
N VAL A 447 3.92 -2.09 20.39
CA VAL A 447 3.36 -2.91 21.48
C VAL A 447 1.95 -3.37 21.10
N ALA A 448 1.70 -4.68 21.18
CA ALA A 448 0.41 -5.32 20.97
C ALA A 448 -0.13 -5.89 22.30
N GLU A 449 -1.44 -5.80 22.50
CA GLU A 449 -2.14 -6.46 23.60
C GLU A 449 -2.84 -7.72 23.09
N GLU A 450 -2.41 -8.88 23.59
CA GLU A 450 -2.96 -10.17 23.20
C GLU A 450 -3.97 -10.65 24.24
N HIS A 451 -5.26 -10.65 23.87
CA HIS A 451 -6.36 -11.24 24.66
C HIS A 451 -6.91 -12.46 23.92
N LEU A 452 -6.32 -13.64 24.16
CA LEU A 452 -6.48 -14.80 23.30
C LEU A 452 -7.05 -16.01 24.03
N PHE A 453 -8.07 -16.64 23.44
CA PHE A 453 -8.50 -17.98 23.81
C PHE A 453 -7.64 -19.01 23.09
N LEU A 454 -6.89 -19.81 23.84
CA LEU A 454 -5.89 -20.72 23.28
C LEU A 454 -6.44 -22.13 23.02
N THR A 455 -7.61 -22.44 23.56
CA THR A 455 -8.32 -23.69 23.34
C THR A 455 -9.77 -23.43 22.94
N ARG A 456 -10.40 -24.41 22.27
CA ARG A 456 -11.86 -24.48 22.26
C ARG A 456 -12.35 -24.65 23.70
N PRO A 457 -13.58 -24.20 24.02
CA PRO A 457 -14.15 -24.46 25.32
C PRO A 457 -14.34 -25.97 25.52
N PHE A 458 -13.83 -26.47 26.64
CA PHE A 458 -14.23 -27.75 27.20
C PHE A 458 -15.62 -27.57 27.81
N ILE A 459 -16.54 -28.49 27.51
CA ILE A 459 -17.94 -28.40 27.93
C ILE A 459 -18.28 -29.65 28.74
N ASP A 460 -18.97 -29.45 29.86
CA ASP A 460 -19.49 -30.51 30.71
C ASP A 460 -20.91 -30.15 31.19
N ILE A 461 -21.85 -31.10 31.14
CA ILE A 461 -23.22 -30.90 31.63
C ILE A 461 -23.34 -31.58 32.98
N VAL A 462 -23.62 -30.80 34.01
CA VAL A 462 -23.57 -31.24 35.42
C VAL A 462 -24.83 -30.84 36.17
N ASP A 463 -25.04 -31.45 37.35
CA ASP A 463 -26.07 -31.01 38.30
C ASP A 463 -25.83 -29.54 38.68
N GLU A 464 -26.90 -28.74 38.76
CA GLU A 464 -26.82 -27.30 39.06
C GLU A 464 -26.00 -27.00 40.32
N ARG A 465 -26.03 -27.90 41.31
CA ARG A 465 -25.35 -27.74 42.60
C ARG A 465 -23.85 -28.04 42.55
N LEU A 466 -23.36 -28.74 41.52
CA LEU A 466 -21.93 -29.04 41.39
C LEU A 466 -21.15 -27.74 41.21
N ARG A 467 -20.05 -27.55 41.93
CA ARG A 467 -19.17 -26.39 41.68
C ARG A 467 -18.50 -26.54 40.31
N LYS A 468 -18.39 -25.45 39.55
CA LYS A 468 -17.83 -25.49 38.19
C LYS A 468 -16.38 -26.01 38.17
N GLU A 469 -15.61 -25.73 39.23
CA GLU A 469 -14.23 -26.18 39.42
C GLU A 469 -14.12 -27.71 39.66
N GLU A 470 -15.23 -28.39 39.96
CA GLU A 470 -15.27 -29.86 40.14
C GLU A 470 -15.65 -30.59 38.83
N SER A 471 -16.04 -29.85 37.79
CA SER A 471 -16.46 -30.41 36.51
C SER A 471 -15.33 -31.11 35.76
N LEU A 472 -15.68 -31.98 34.82
CA LEU A 472 -14.72 -32.55 33.88
C LEU A 472 -14.16 -31.47 32.92
N ALA A 473 -14.95 -30.44 32.61
CA ALA A 473 -14.49 -29.31 31.81
C ALA A 473 -13.31 -28.58 32.49
N TRP A 474 -13.42 -28.30 33.80
CA TRP A 474 -12.35 -27.68 34.58
C TRP A 474 -11.10 -28.56 34.62
N ARG A 475 -11.23 -29.85 34.94
CA ARG A 475 -10.07 -30.78 34.98
C ARG A 475 -9.33 -30.87 33.65
N ARG A 476 -10.06 -30.88 32.52
CA ARG A 476 -9.45 -30.83 31.18
C ARG A 476 -8.72 -29.51 30.92
N ALA A 477 -9.32 -28.39 31.38
CA ALA A 477 -8.67 -27.10 31.29
C ALA A 477 -7.40 -27.02 32.18
N GLU A 478 -7.37 -27.62 33.37
CA GLU A 478 -6.15 -27.68 34.20
C GLU A 478 -5.01 -28.42 33.50
N GLN A 479 -5.30 -29.56 32.87
CA GLN A 479 -4.30 -30.29 32.08
C GLN A 479 -3.79 -29.43 30.92
N ALA A 480 -4.69 -28.82 30.14
CA ALA A 480 -4.31 -27.94 29.04
C ALA A 480 -3.50 -26.73 29.51
N LEU A 481 -3.85 -26.14 30.66
CA LEU A 481 -3.12 -25.01 31.23
C LEU A 481 -1.67 -25.39 31.56
N ALA A 482 -1.45 -26.59 32.12
CA ALA A 482 -0.11 -27.09 32.42
C ALA A 482 0.74 -27.25 31.15
N GLU A 483 0.15 -27.74 30.06
CA GLU A 483 0.81 -27.85 28.75
C GLU A 483 1.14 -26.47 28.15
N TRP A 484 0.20 -25.52 28.23
CA TRP A 484 0.43 -24.15 27.71
C TRP A 484 1.49 -23.39 28.50
N ARG A 485 1.60 -23.60 29.82
CA ARG A 485 2.67 -23.00 30.64
C ARG A 485 4.08 -23.41 30.18
N GLN A 486 4.23 -24.62 29.64
CA GLN A 486 5.53 -25.10 29.15
C GLN A 486 5.98 -24.41 27.86
N ARG A 487 5.09 -23.66 27.18
CA ARG A 487 5.45 -22.96 25.93
C ARG A 487 6.24 -21.67 26.14
N GLY A 488 6.32 -21.15 27.36
CA GLY A 488 7.12 -19.96 27.69
C GLY A 488 6.56 -18.66 27.12
N LEU A 489 5.24 -18.53 27.01
CA LEU A 489 4.57 -17.31 26.51
C LEU A 489 4.57 -16.15 27.51
N LEU A 490 4.87 -16.42 28.77
CA LEU A 490 4.99 -15.41 29.82
C LEU A 490 6.38 -15.52 30.43
N ASP A 491 6.99 -14.37 30.71
CA ASP A 491 8.25 -14.30 31.45
C ASP A 491 8.00 -14.72 32.91
N PRO A 492 8.67 -15.77 33.42
CA PRO A 492 8.51 -16.20 34.80
C PRO A 492 8.94 -15.15 35.84
N TRP A 493 9.82 -14.22 35.46
CA TRP A 493 10.45 -13.24 36.33
C TRP A 493 9.77 -11.87 36.25
N GLN A 494 9.14 -11.56 35.11
CA GLN A 494 8.40 -10.31 34.88
C GLN A 494 7.12 -10.57 34.06
N PRO A 495 6.11 -11.24 34.64
CA PRO A 495 4.89 -11.55 33.90
C PRO A 495 4.07 -10.28 33.66
N GLU A 496 4.27 -9.64 32.50
CA GLU A 496 3.37 -8.62 31.96
C GLU A 496 2.13 -9.28 31.32
N GLY A 497 1.41 -10.08 32.12
CA GLY A 497 0.28 -10.84 31.65
C GLY A 497 -0.15 -11.99 32.56
N ARG A 498 -1.19 -12.71 32.14
CA ARG A 498 -1.73 -13.89 32.81
C ARG A 498 -2.17 -14.96 31.83
N LEU A 499 -1.94 -16.21 32.21
CA LEU A 499 -2.38 -17.40 31.51
C LEU A 499 -3.21 -18.23 32.50
N TYR A 500 -4.51 -18.34 32.25
CA TYR A 500 -5.46 -18.85 33.24
C TYR A 500 -6.65 -19.57 32.60
N ILE A 501 -7.44 -20.26 33.42
CA ILE A 501 -8.69 -20.90 33.00
C ILE A 501 -9.81 -19.86 33.10
N ASP A 502 -10.42 -19.55 31.98
CA ASP A 502 -11.66 -18.80 31.89
C ASP A 502 -12.83 -19.80 31.97
N CYS A 503 -13.67 -19.68 33.01
CA CYS A 503 -14.71 -20.67 33.32
C CYS A 503 -16.03 -20.02 33.73
N TRP A 504 -17.09 -20.36 33.01
CA TRP A 504 -18.46 -19.88 33.23
C TRP A 504 -19.47 -21.01 33.13
N GLU A 505 -20.69 -20.73 33.59
CA GLU A 505 -21.78 -21.70 33.62
C GLU A 505 -23.06 -21.10 33.04
N VAL A 506 -23.83 -21.92 32.33
CA VAL A 506 -25.11 -21.55 31.72
C VAL A 506 -26.16 -22.54 32.19
N LEU A 507 -27.25 -22.04 32.77
CA LEU A 507 -28.36 -22.88 33.20
C LEU A 507 -29.02 -23.55 31.98
N SER A 508 -29.27 -24.85 32.09
CA SER A 508 -29.98 -25.59 31.06
C SER A 508 -31.48 -25.34 31.20
N ASN A 509 -32.11 -24.83 30.13
CA ASN A 509 -33.56 -24.68 30.05
C ASN A 509 -34.29 -25.96 29.61
N LEU A 510 -33.58 -27.09 29.55
CA LEU A 510 -34.19 -28.37 29.21
C LEU A 510 -35.14 -28.78 30.35
N ARG A 511 -36.38 -29.16 30.00
CA ARG A 511 -37.38 -29.71 30.94
C ARG A 511 -36.93 -31.11 31.43
N GLU A 512 -35.87 -31.16 32.21
CA GLU A 512 -35.34 -32.37 32.84
C GLU A 512 -35.88 -32.52 34.27
N ALA A 513 -35.92 -33.76 34.77
CA ALA A 513 -36.41 -34.06 36.12
C ALA A 513 -35.53 -33.48 37.25
N ARG A 514 -34.32 -33.01 36.92
CA ARG A 514 -33.40 -32.31 37.82
C ARG A 514 -32.79 -31.11 37.09
N PRO A 515 -32.62 -29.96 37.77
CA PRO A 515 -31.98 -28.81 37.16
C PRO A 515 -30.51 -29.12 36.86
N SER A 516 -30.10 -28.85 35.62
CA SER A 516 -28.74 -29.05 35.12
C SER A 516 -28.15 -27.74 34.61
N LYS A 517 -26.82 -27.67 34.57
CA LYS A 517 -26.09 -26.53 33.99
C LYS A 517 -24.96 -27.03 33.08
N ALA A 518 -24.68 -26.27 32.04
CA ALA A 518 -23.50 -26.47 31.21
C ALA A 518 -22.34 -25.63 31.78
N VAL A 519 -21.24 -26.28 32.15
CA VAL A 519 -19.99 -25.65 32.54
C VAL A 519 -19.06 -25.60 31.34
N TYR A 520 -18.55 -24.41 31.07
CA TYR A 520 -17.57 -24.14 30.02
C TYR A 520 -16.24 -23.75 30.68
N ALA A 521 -15.14 -24.29 30.18
CA ALA A 521 -13.80 -23.92 30.62
C ALA A 521 -12.85 -23.84 29.42
N GLN A 522 -12.02 -22.79 29.35
CA GLN A 522 -11.07 -22.59 28.26
C GLN A 522 -9.81 -21.88 28.75
N ILE A 523 -8.70 -22.02 28.02
CA ILE A 523 -7.46 -21.33 28.34
C ILE A 523 -7.49 -19.93 27.76
N LYS A 524 -7.26 -18.93 28.60
CA LYS A 524 -7.14 -17.53 28.20
C LYS A 524 -5.75 -16.98 28.51
N LEU A 525 -5.18 -16.31 27.52
CA LEU A 525 -3.94 -15.55 27.60
C LEU A 525 -4.26 -14.06 27.52
N GLU A 526 -3.68 -13.30 28.44
CA GLU A 526 -3.64 -11.85 28.38
C GLU A 526 -2.19 -11.42 28.57
N ARG A 527 -1.58 -10.76 27.59
CA ARG A 527 -0.19 -10.27 27.72
C ARG A 527 0.09 -9.10 26.79
N ARG A 528 1.19 -8.40 27.05
CA ARG A 528 1.77 -7.42 26.11
C ARG A 528 2.93 -8.05 25.37
N VAL A 529 2.99 -7.83 24.06
CA VAL A 529 4.07 -8.32 23.17
C VAL A 529 4.57 -7.15 22.35
N ARG A 530 5.87 -7.10 22.07
CA ARG A 530 6.46 -5.98 21.35
C ARG A 530 6.82 -6.36 19.91
N GLY A 531 6.61 -5.42 18.98
CA GLY A 531 6.77 -5.65 17.54
C GLY A 531 8.20 -5.46 17.00
N GLU A 532 9.20 -5.13 17.82
CA GLU A 532 10.54 -4.79 17.29
C GLU A 532 11.28 -5.99 16.66
N TYR A 533 10.82 -7.23 16.89
CA TYR A 533 11.37 -8.40 16.19
C TYR A 533 11.24 -8.29 14.66
N GLY A 534 10.20 -7.63 14.16
CA GLY A 534 10.06 -7.36 12.72
C GLY A 534 11.22 -6.54 12.12
N ARG A 535 11.98 -5.81 12.94
CA ARG A 535 13.19 -5.08 12.50
C ARG A 535 14.35 -6.03 12.20
N ILE A 536 14.42 -7.17 12.89
CA ILE A 536 15.40 -8.22 12.58
C ILE A 536 15.12 -8.77 11.19
N THR A 537 13.85 -9.11 10.89
CA THR A 537 13.47 -9.70 9.61
C THR A 537 13.64 -8.72 8.44
N LEU A 538 13.40 -7.42 8.66
CA LEU A 538 13.79 -6.34 7.74
C LEU A 538 15.30 -6.36 7.47
N ARG A 539 16.12 -6.37 8.53
CA ARG A 539 17.60 -6.37 8.42
C ARG A 539 18.11 -7.60 7.66
N LEU A 540 17.50 -8.77 7.88
CA LEU A 540 17.83 -9.99 7.15
C LEU A 540 17.57 -9.83 5.65
N MET A 541 16.35 -9.43 5.25
CA MET A 541 16.01 -9.27 3.83
C MET A 541 16.86 -8.19 3.18
N HIS A 542 17.03 -7.04 3.83
CA HIS A 542 17.85 -5.93 3.33
C HIS A 542 19.31 -6.36 3.10
N ALA A 543 19.93 -7.02 4.08
CA ALA A 543 21.31 -7.48 3.97
C ALA A 543 21.47 -8.51 2.85
N LEU A 544 20.61 -9.52 2.79
CA LEU A 544 20.66 -10.54 1.74
C LEU A 544 20.39 -9.97 0.34
N ALA A 545 19.47 -9.02 0.22
CA ALA A 545 19.18 -8.35 -1.04
C ALA A 545 20.36 -7.48 -1.51
N ARG A 546 21.03 -6.78 -0.58
CA ARG A 546 22.27 -6.04 -0.88
C ARG A 546 23.42 -6.96 -1.25
N ASP A 547 23.54 -8.11 -0.58
CA ASP A 547 24.52 -9.14 -0.95
C ASP A 547 24.27 -9.65 -2.39
N ALA A 548 23.00 -9.68 -2.84
CA ALA A 548 22.59 -9.96 -4.21
C ALA A 548 22.67 -8.75 -5.17
N GLY A 549 23.15 -7.60 -4.69
CA GLY A 549 23.38 -6.39 -5.46
C GLY A 549 22.18 -5.47 -5.65
N ALA A 550 21.07 -5.65 -4.91
CA ALA A 550 19.94 -4.72 -4.94
C ALA A 550 20.34 -3.31 -4.48
N PRO A 551 19.89 -2.23 -5.17
CA PRO A 551 20.31 -0.85 -4.91
C PRO A 551 19.56 -0.24 -3.72
N PHE A 552 19.74 -0.83 -2.54
CA PHE A 552 19.25 -0.23 -1.30
C PHE A 552 20.28 0.72 -0.70
N LYS A 553 19.79 1.85 -0.18
CA LYS A 553 20.51 2.68 0.78
C LYS A 553 20.80 1.87 2.05
N ALA A 554 21.82 2.27 2.81
CA ALA A 554 22.10 1.65 4.10
C ALA A 554 20.93 1.88 5.07
N LEU A 555 20.64 0.90 5.93
CA LEU A 555 19.72 1.11 7.05
C LEU A 555 20.39 2.02 8.07
N GLU A 556 19.69 3.06 8.51
CA GLU A 556 20.18 3.96 9.55
C GLU A 556 19.99 3.30 10.93
N GLU A 557 21.06 2.79 11.53
CA GLU A 557 20.99 2.05 12.80
C GLU A 557 20.56 2.92 14.00
N HIS A 558 20.62 4.25 13.85
CA HIS A 558 20.19 5.21 14.87
C HIS A 558 18.76 5.72 14.69
N ASP A 559 18.10 5.40 13.56
CA ASP A 559 16.68 5.70 13.39
C ASP A 559 15.86 4.81 14.36
N PRO A 560 15.06 5.38 15.27
CA PRO A 560 14.22 4.62 16.19
C PRO A 560 13.30 3.60 15.51
N GLN A 561 12.94 3.80 14.24
CA GLN A 561 12.10 2.86 13.47
C GLN A 561 12.87 1.61 13.03
N ASN A 562 14.20 1.70 12.91
CA ASN A 562 15.08 0.63 12.42
C ASN A 562 15.98 0.04 13.51
N ALA A 563 16.19 0.76 14.61
CA ALA A 563 17.06 0.36 15.70
C ALA A 563 16.62 -0.97 16.34
N ILE A 564 17.54 -1.92 16.45
CA ILE A 564 17.33 -3.19 17.13
C ILE A 564 17.64 -3.01 18.62
N PRO A 565 16.71 -3.37 19.53
CA PRO A 565 16.99 -3.35 20.97
C PRO A 565 18.26 -4.12 21.33
N ALA A 566 19.02 -3.65 22.32
CA ALA A 566 20.28 -4.30 22.73
C ALA A 566 20.10 -5.79 23.12
N SER A 567 18.94 -6.14 23.69
CA SER A 567 18.54 -7.51 24.03
C SER A 567 18.38 -8.41 22.80
N LEU A 568 18.18 -7.85 21.61
CA LEU A 568 17.94 -8.55 20.35
C LEU A 568 19.15 -8.54 19.41
N THR A 569 20.20 -7.75 19.68
CA THR A 569 21.35 -7.61 18.78
C THR A 569 22.03 -8.96 18.52
N LEU A 570 22.36 -9.73 19.55
CA LEU A 570 23.01 -11.04 19.39
C LEU A 570 22.13 -12.03 18.62
N ILE A 571 20.82 -12.01 18.87
CA ILE A 571 19.85 -12.84 18.15
C ILE A 571 19.80 -12.43 16.67
N SER A 572 19.77 -11.13 16.37
CA SER A 572 19.84 -10.60 15.01
C SER A 572 21.08 -11.08 14.27
N ASP A 573 22.25 -11.04 14.92
CA ASP A 573 23.51 -11.46 14.30
C ASP A 573 23.53 -12.95 13.99
N LYS A 574 23.05 -13.79 14.92
CA LYS A 574 22.88 -15.24 14.73
C LYS A 574 21.91 -15.56 13.59
N LEU A 575 20.77 -14.86 13.54
CA LEU A 575 19.77 -15.05 12.49
C LEU A 575 20.29 -14.61 11.12
N LEU A 576 21.03 -13.52 11.05
CA LEU A 576 21.66 -13.06 9.81
C LEU A 576 22.73 -14.05 9.31
N ALA A 577 23.60 -14.56 10.20
CA ALA A 577 24.59 -15.58 9.85
C ALA A 577 23.92 -16.88 9.35
N TYR A 578 22.84 -17.31 10.00
CA TYR A 578 22.05 -18.45 9.56
C TYR A 578 21.39 -18.21 8.18
N ALA A 579 20.81 -17.03 7.98
CA ALA A 579 20.15 -16.68 6.72
C ALA A 579 21.14 -16.63 5.55
N ARG A 580 22.37 -16.17 5.78
CA ARG A 580 23.50 -16.22 4.84
C ARG A 580 24.08 -17.63 4.63
N GLY A 581 23.62 -18.63 5.38
CA GLY A 581 24.15 -20.00 5.33
C GLY A 581 25.55 -20.15 5.95
N GLN A 582 25.98 -19.18 6.76
CA GLN A 582 27.29 -19.19 7.44
C GLN A 582 27.27 -20.03 8.72
N SER A 583 26.09 -20.24 9.31
CA SER A 583 25.90 -21.09 10.49
C SER A 583 24.58 -21.85 10.44
N ALA A 584 24.43 -22.87 11.27
CA ALA A 584 23.12 -23.42 11.60
C ALA A 584 22.33 -22.43 12.48
N LEU A 585 21.00 -22.56 12.51
CA LEU A 585 20.17 -21.83 13.45
C LEU A 585 20.40 -22.39 14.85
N ASN A 586 21.04 -21.62 15.72
CA ASN A 586 21.38 -22.02 17.08
C ASN A 586 21.10 -20.89 18.07
N LEU A 587 19.84 -20.77 18.48
CA LEU A 587 19.43 -19.90 19.58
C LEU A 587 19.45 -20.68 20.89
N SER A 588 20.01 -20.07 21.93
CA SER A 588 20.01 -20.63 23.29
C SER A 588 18.59 -20.71 23.85
N PRO A 589 18.33 -21.59 24.84
CA PRO A 589 17.04 -21.63 25.53
C PRO A 589 16.60 -20.28 26.09
N GLU A 590 17.54 -19.48 26.61
CA GLU A 590 17.30 -18.15 27.16
C GLU A 590 16.85 -17.16 26.07
N GLU A 591 17.51 -17.18 24.91
CA GLU A 591 17.12 -16.36 23.74
C GLU A 591 15.74 -16.75 23.22
N ILE A 592 15.44 -18.05 23.15
CA ILE A 592 14.12 -18.55 22.72
C ILE A 592 13.03 -18.10 23.71
N THR A 593 13.28 -18.20 25.03
CA THR A 593 12.34 -17.75 26.06
C THR A 593 12.14 -16.23 25.98
N LEU A 594 13.21 -15.45 25.80
CA LEU A 594 13.13 -14.00 25.62
C LEU A 594 12.24 -13.64 24.43
N LEU A 595 12.48 -14.28 23.27
CA LEU A 595 11.68 -14.07 22.07
C LEU A 595 10.20 -14.40 22.31
N LYS A 596 9.92 -15.61 22.81
CA LYS A 596 8.54 -16.08 23.00
C LYS A 596 7.75 -15.25 24.02
N ALA A 597 8.39 -14.83 25.10
CA ALA A 597 7.71 -14.09 26.15
C ALA A 597 7.42 -12.63 25.74
N HIS A 598 8.32 -11.99 24.98
CA HIS A 598 8.31 -10.54 24.80
C HIS A 598 8.16 -10.03 23.38
N TYR A 599 8.42 -10.86 22.36
CA TYR A 599 8.61 -10.37 20.99
C TYR A 599 7.92 -11.20 19.90
N LEU A 600 7.59 -12.47 20.16
CA LEU A 600 6.89 -13.33 19.19
C LEU A 600 5.41 -13.42 19.55
N HIS A 601 4.57 -13.13 18.57
CA HIS A 601 3.13 -13.07 18.73
C HIS A 601 2.49 -14.46 18.61
N GLN A 602 1.42 -14.69 19.38
CA GLN A 602 0.63 -15.91 19.33
C GLN A 602 -0.49 -15.75 18.31
N SER A 603 -0.18 -15.96 17.03
CA SER A 603 -1.14 -15.71 15.95
C SER A 603 -2.33 -16.70 15.94
N ALA A 604 -2.10 -17.97 16.31
CA ALA A 604 -3.12 -19.00 16.30
C ALA A 604 -3.93 -19.03 17.61
N HIS A 605 -5.25 -18.84 17.52
CA HIS A 605 -6.16 -18.77 18.66
C HIS A 605 -7.63 -19.05 18.27
N TRP A 606 -8.49 -19.25 19.27
CA TRP A 606 -9.90 -19.56 19.16
C TRP A 606 -10.83 -18.38 19.51
N ASN A 607 -10.34 -17.14 19.44
CA ASN A 607 -11.24 -15.99 19.49
C ASN A 607 -12.31 -16.07 18.40
N ILE A 608 -13.52 -15.64 18.76
CA ILE A 608 -14.69 -15.62 17.88
C ILE A 608 -14.77 -14.24 17.23
N TYR A 609 -15.00 -14.24 15.91
CA TYR A 609 -15.31 -13.04 15.16
C TYR A 609 -16.78 -13.08 14.72
N PRO A 610 -17.54 -11.97 14.85
CA PRO A 610 -18.92 -11.90 14.40
C PRO A 610 -18.99 -11.98 12.87
N GLY A 611 -19.92 -12.78 12.34
CA GLY A 611 -20.20 -12.84 10.90
C GLY A 611 -21.18 -11.77 10.45
N GLU A 612 -21.11 -11.34 9.18
CA GLU A 612 -22.13 -10.47 8.59
C GLU A 612 -23.43 -11.26 8.33
N SER A 613 -24.56 -10.60 8.58
CA SER A 613 -25.93 -11.05 8.28
C SER A 613 -26.61 -11.98 9.28
N GLY A 614 -26.77 -11.56 10.54
CA GLY A 614 -27.89 -12.02 11.41
C GLY A 614 -28.05 -13.53 11.65
N ALA A 615 -27.12 -14.35 11.17
CA ALA A 615 -27.06 -15.77 11.32
C ALA A 615 -26.08 -16.07 12.45
N MET A 616 -26.51 -16.91 13.38
CA MET A 616 -25.77 -17.32 14.58
C MET A 616 -24.57 -18.23 14.26
N THR A 617 -23.65 -17.83 13.38
CA THR A 617 -22.43 -18.59 13.06
C THR A 617 -21.21 -17.86 13.61
N ALA A 618 -20.68 -18.35 14.74
CA ALA A 618 -19.40 -17.93 15.28
C ALA A 618 -18.25 -18.44 14.39
N HIS A 619 -17.36 -17.55 13.96
CA HIS A 619 -16.21 -17.91 13.10
C HIS A 619 -14.89 -17.83 13.87
N PHE A 620 -14.02 -18.84 13.67
CA PHE A 620 -12.68 -18.90 14.24
C PHE A 620 -11.62 -18.66 13.17
N VAL A 621 -11.47 -17.41 12.73
CA VAL A 621 -10.59 -17.03 11.60
C VAL A 621 -9.13 -17.39 11.85
N ASN A 622 -8.67 -17.24 13.09
CA ASN A 622 -7.29 -17.54 13.50
C ASN A 622 -7.13 -18.92 14.14
N ARG A 623 -8.08 -19.85 13.92
CA ARG A 623 -7.99 -21.19 14.51
C ARG A 623 -6.67 -21.88 14.16
N PRO A 624 -6.04 -22.58 15.11
CA PRO A 624 -4.91 -23.44 14.80
C PRO A 624 -5.26 -24.51 13.76
N ALA A 625 -4.30 -24.85 12.92
CA ALA A 625 -4.34 -26.02 12.06
C ALA A 625 -4.34 -27.30 12.89
N LYS A 626 -4.74 -28.41 12.27
CA LYS A 626 -4.74 -29.73 12.93
C LYS A 626 -3.33 -30.03 13.47
N ASP A 627 -3.26 -30.55 14.70
CA ASP A 627 -2.03 -30.89 15.40
C ASP A 627 -1.02 -29.73 15.56
N ASN A 628 -1.47 -28.47 15.44
CA ASN A 628 -0.60 -27.28 15.37
C ASN A 628 0.47 -27.42 14.27
N LYS A 629 0.10 -27.97 13.11
CA LYS A 629 0.99 -28.08 11.95
C LYS A 629 0.42 -27.27 10.79
N ARG A 630 1.16 -26.22 10.41
CA ARG A 630 0.86 -25.39 9.24
C ARG A 630 0.87 -26.25 7.98
N ALA A 631 -0.10 -26.05 7.10
CA ALA A 631 -0.08 -26.64 5.77
C ALA A 631 1.05 -26.00 4.94
N ILE A 632 1.77 -26.81 4.16
CA ILE A 632 2.86 -26.37 3.29
C ILE A 632 2.64 -26.94 1.89
N HIS A 633 2.42 -26.04 0.93
CA HIS A 633 2.29 -26.35 -0.48
C HIS A 633 3.66 -26.23 -1.15
N ALA A 634 4.06 -27.26 -1.89
CA ALA A 634 5.36 -27.29 -2.56
C ALA A 634 5.39 -26.40 -3.80
N ASN A 635 6.57 -25.89 -4.15
CA ASN A 635 6.84 -25.20 -5.40
C ASN A 635 6.82 -26.19 -6.58
N LYS A 636 5.63 -26.49 -7.08
CA LYS A 636 5.42 -27.37 -8.22
C LYS A 636 4.73 -26.61 -9.34
N ALA A 637 5.12 -26.91 -10.58
CA ALA A 637 4.33 -26.49 -11.73
C ALA A 637 2.94 -27.09 -11.58
N GLU A 638 1.90 -26.28 -11.71
CA GLU A 638 0.54 -26.80 -11.80
C GLU A 638 0.50 -27.72 -13.02
N GLY A 639 0.14 -28.99 -12.78
CA GLY A 639 -0.08 -29.91 -13.88
C GLY A 639 -1.19 -29.31 -14.75
N VAL A 640 -0.96 -29.27 -16.07
CA VAL A 640 -2.07 -29.15 -17.02
C VAL A 640 -3.04 -30.27 -16.65
N PHE A 641 -4.12 -29.93 -15.96
CA PHE A 641 -5.21 -30.87 -15.76
C PHE A 641 -5.75 -31.14 -17.15
N GLN A 642 -5.43 -32.32 -17.69
CA GLN A 642 -6.15 -32.83 -18.85
C GLN A 642 -7.65 -32.89 -18.47
N PRO A 643 -8.52 -32.45 -19.39
CA PRO A 643 -9.91 -32.10 -19.12
C PRO A 643 -10.74 -33.21 -18.48
#